data_AF-A0AAW6TWF2-F1
#
_entry.id   AF-A0AAW6TWF2-F1
#
_cell.length_a   1.000
_cell.length_b   1.000
_cell.length_c   1.000
_cell.angle_alpha   90.00
_cell.angle_beta   90.00
_cell.angle_gamma   90.00
#
_symmetry.space_group_name_H-M   'P 1'
#
loop_
_entity.id
_entity.type
_entity.pdbx_description
1 polymer ?
#
loop_
_entity_poly.entity_id
_entity_poly.type
_entity_poly.pdbx_seq_one_letter_code
_entity_poly.pdbx_strand_id
1 'polypeptide(L)'
;MCKKLVLLMVLLGLLLCPASHAASIIWVSQAYDTDGDGVQDDLAAEDFVRSLGYDLDVQRGNWTALDAAKIAAFDAADLIIFSRSTNSADYANDATEIAQWNSITTPIINMTAYTARANRWQWVNSDTVNNLTGPAMDVLLPEHPIFTGVTLGASNQVQLVDGTTGTGQTSFIGTLNVGSGTVLVSTGTSTCIAEWPAGEPYYAGAGTPASNRMLFCMGTQESGATPQGAFNLTDTGKAVFANAILYMMGVSIEPGRAASPTPEDGKTDVPRDVVLGWTPGEAVATQDVYFGASLDEVEAASRANPMGVLVSQGQSGATYAPDGLLDFSQTYYWRVDGFEADGVTMYVGNVWSFTTEPVAYAIEGIVATTNGVSEEGSGPERTIDGSGLNADDQHSTEAGDMWLAGAPADETLWIQYEFDKVYKLYELLVWNYNVMFEPVLGFGLKDVTIEYSADGAEWMVLGDAEFARATARADYAANTVVDMQGVAAKSVRLSVNSGHGMLGQYGLSEVSFTYIPVQAREPQPADGATDVDPAAALSWRAGREATSHEVHFGTDPEDLPLVGSPAQAAFTPAALDFGTTYYWRIDEVGDEVWAGEPWSFSTLEFALIEGFETYTDDIDAGEAIFDTWIDGWVNNTGSTVGYLETPFAERTIVRSGRQSMPLFYDNTSSPFYSETSRTFATPQNWTGNGADTLRLFVAGQAPAFVEAADGAILMNGIGTDIWDAADQFRYAHKNLSGSGSITARVEYLDASANSWVKVGVMIRQNAEAGAVNVFMALTGGDGGGATFQQRMTAGGASVSQHTYADGPLAPPYWVRVTREGNTLMGYTSPDGENWTQRGDTITLAMADPVLIGLAVTSHNANQATSAEFSNVAFTGNVTGNWQIGEIGATQPAGNAVSPLYVMLKDAAGQTAVVTHPNGNIVGRSGWNEWQIPMSDFAGVNLSRVDTMAIGVGSRTSPTAGGAGTIYVDDIGFGKPAAE
;
A
#
# COMPACT_ATOMS: atom_id res chain seq x y z
N MET A 1 12.42 -60.41 -20.68
CA MET A 1 12.17 -60.02 -22.08
C MET A 1 10.67 -60.17 -22.39
N CYS A 2 10.05 -59.17 -23.02
CA CYS A 2 8.64 -59.10 -23.47
C CYS A 2 7.52 -58.60 -22.53
N LYS A 3 7.76 -57.63 -21.62
CA LYS A 3 6.68 -56.78 -21.06
C LYS A 3 7.02 -55.29 -20.81
N LYS A 4 8.21 -54.81 -21.19
CA LYS A 4 8.63 -53.38 -21.05
C LYS A 4 8.64 -52.59 -22.37
N LEU A 5 7.99 -53.09 -23.43
CA LEU A 5 8.04 -52.47 -24.77
C LEU A 5 6.68 -51.95 -25.27
N VAL A 6 5.67 -51.83 -24.41
CA VAL A 6 4.32 -51.34 -24.78
C VAL A 6 4.00 -49.97 -24.17
N LEU A 7 4.84 -49.44 -23.27
CA LEU A 7 4.62 -48.12 -22.66
C LEU A 7 5.20 -46.94 -23.47
N LEU A 8 5.83 -47.19 -24.62
CA LEU A 8 6.49 -46.17 -25.44
C LEU A 8 5.82 -45.93 -26.81
N MET A 9 4.61 -46.48 -27.03
CA MET A 9 3.87 -46.32 -28.30
C MET A 9 2.39 -45.93 -28.15
N VAL A 10 1.98 -45.47 -26.96
CA VAL A 10 0.68 -44.78 -26.77
C VAL A 10 0.87 -43.30 -26.41
N LEU A 11 2.11 -42.83 -26.23
CA LEU A 11 2.43 -41.44 -25.89
C LEU A 11 2.75 -40.54 -27.11
N LEU A 12 2.38 -40.95 -28.33
CA LEU A 12 2.68 -40.16 -29.55
C LEU A 12 1.51 -40.08 -30.55
N GLY A 13 0.28 -40.19 -30.06
CA GLY A 13 -0.90 -40.17 -30.92
C GLY A 13 -2.20 -39.92 -30.18
N LEU A 14 -2.25 -38.88 -29.36
CA LEU A 14 -3.49 -38.26 -28.84
C LEU A 14 -3.28 -36.84 -28.28
N LEU A 15 -2.20 -36.16 -28.67
CA LEU A 15 -2.09 -34.69 -28.56
C LEU A 15 -2.82 -34.07 -29.76
N LEU A 16 -4.15 -34.11 -29.75
CA LEU A 16 -5.02 -33.31 -30.60
C LEU A 16 -6.45 -33.38 -30.01
N CYS A 17 -6.54 -33.00 -28.74
CA CYS A 17 -7.71 -32.32 -28.22
C CYS A 17 -7.11 -31.14 -27.45
N PRO A 18 -7.44 -29.88 -27.80
CA PRO A 18 -6.87 -28.76 -27.08
C PRO A 18 -7.28 -28.90 -25.61
N ALA A 19 -6.31 -28.77 -24.69
CA ALA A 19 -6.64 -28.27 -23.36
C ALA A 19 -7.60 -27.10 -23.58
N SER A 20 -8.75 -27.09 -22.91
CA SER A 20 -9.60 -25.90 -22.93
C SER A 20 -8.70 -24.75 -22.53
N HIS A 21 -8.30 -23.91 -23.50
CA HIS A 21 -7.47 -22.76 -23.22
C HIS A 21 -8.23 -21.96 -22.15
N ALA A 22 -7.55 -21.66 -21.04
CA ALA A 22 -7.96 -20.53 -20.22
C ALA A 22 -8.19 -19.36 -21.17
N ALA A 23 -9.29 -18.62 -20.99
CA ALA A 23 -9.62 -17.55 -21.92
C ALA A 23 -8.46 -16.54 -21.98
N SER A 24 -8.08 -16.15 -23.19
CA SER A 24 -6.94 -15.28 -23.45
C SER A 24 -7.37 -13.83 -23.25
N ILE A 25 -6.90 -13.19 -22.18
CA ILE A 25 -7.13 -11.76 -21.91
C ILE A 25 -5.89 -10.97 -22.29
N ILE A 26 -6.03 -9.92 -23.11
CA ILE A 26 -4.93 -8.97 -23.30
C ILE A 26 -5.06 -7.85 -22.28
N TRP A 27 -4.03 -7.68 -21.45
CA TRP A 27 -3.94 -6.62 -20.45
C TRP A 27 -3.12 -5.45 -21.00
N VAL A 28 -3.79 -4.34 -21.26
CA VAL A 28 -3.14 -3.14 -21.79
C VAL A 28 -2.67 -2.26 -20.64
N SER A 29 -1.36 -2.24 -20.42
CA SER A 29 -0.71 -1.47 -19.35
C SER A 29 0.64 -0.88 -19.78
N GLN A 30 1.20 0.01 -18.96
CA GLN A 30 2.57 0.53 -19.07
C GLN A 30 3.45 -0.02 -17.94
N ALA A 31 4.75 0.25 -18.01
CA ALA A 31 5.71 -0.14 -16.99
C ALA A 31 5.84 0.95 -15.93
N TYR A 32 4.86 1.04 -15.03
CA TYR A 32 4.86 2.00 -13.93
C TYR A 32 5.19 1.33 -12.59
N ASP A 33 6.13 1.95 -11.89
CA ASP A 33 6.59 1.68 -10.53
C ASP A 33 6.82 3.08 -9.94
N THR A 34 5.73 3.70 -9.49
CA THR A 34 5.73 5.14 -9.16
C THR A 34 6.30 5.40 -7.76
N ASP A 35 6.20 4.43 -6.87
CA ASP A 35 6.74 4.45 -5.51
C ASP A 35 8.19 3.92 -5.42
N GLY A 36 8.68 3.24 -6.46
CA GLY A 36 10.08 2.84 -6.61
C GLY A 36 10.44 1.59 -5.82
N ASP A 37 9.46 0.72 -5.57
CA ASP A 37 9.63 -0.51 -4.79
C ASP A 37 10.14 -1.70 -5.64
N GLY A 38 10.25 -1.50 -6.96
CA GLY A 38 10.67 -2.53 -7.91
C GLY A 38 9.52 -3.42 -8.41
N VAL A 39 8.28 -3.14 -7.99
CA VAL A 39 7.06 -3.86 -8.35
C VAL A 39 6.21 -2.98 -9.28
N GLN A 40 5.43 -3.62 -10.16
CA GLN A 40 4.54 -2.88 -11.05
C GLN A 40 3.27 -2.45 -10.30
N ASP A 41 2.88 -1.18 -10.45
CA ASP A 41 1.78 -0.57 -9.69
C ASP A 41 0.43 -1.31 -9.85
N ASP A 42 0.17 -1.96 -11.00
CA ASP A 42 -1.04 -2.75 -11.27
C ASP A 42 -0.89 -4.27 -11.11
N LEU A 43 0.25 -4.76 -10.61
CA LEU A 43 0.51 -6.20 -10.49
C LEU A 43 -0.58 -6.91 -9.67
N ALA A 44 -1.02 -6.30 -8.57
CA ALA A 44 -2.09 -6.85 -7.73
C ALA A 44 -3.44 -7.00 -8.47
N ALA A 45 -3.74 -6.13 -9.45
CA ALA A 45 -4.94 -6.24 -10.26
C ALA A 45 -4.80 -7.39 -11.28
N GLU A 46 -3.62 -7.55 -11.86
CA GLU A 46 -3.33 -8.68 -12.75
C GLU A 46 -3.40 -10.01 -12.02
N ASP A 47 -2.79 -10.09 -10.84
CA ASP A 47 -2.81 -11.29 -10.00
C ASP A 47 -4.23 -11.64 -9.56
N PHE A 48 -5.07 -10.65 -9.29
CA PHE A 48 -6.49 -10.89 -9.06
C PHE A 48 -7.16 -11.53 -10.30
N VAL A 49 -6.93 -11.02 -11.52
CA VAL A 49 -7.54 -11.61 -12.72
C VAL A 49 -6.97 -13.01 -13.01
N ARG A 50 -5.67 -13.22 -12.81
CA ARG A 50 -5.04 -14.56 -12.88
C ARG A 50 -5.65 -15.52 -11.86
N SER A 51 -5.95 -15.06 -10.64
CA SER A 51 -6.57 -15.87 -9.59
C SER A 51 -7.99 -16.35 -9.93
N LEU A 52 -8.64 -15.72 -10.93
CA LEU A 52 -9.93 -16.16 -11.47
C LEU A 52 -9.78 -17.26 -12.54
N GLY A 53 -8.55 -17.70 -12.85
CA GLY A 53 -8.26 -18.74 -13.83
C GLY A 53 -8.05 -18.25 -15.26
N TYR A 54 -7.75 -16.95 -15.47
CA TYR A 54 -7.52 -16.37 -16.79
C TYR A 54 -6.03 -16.20 -17.11
N ASP A 55 -5.68 -16.39 -18.38
CA ASP A 55 -4.33 -16.09 -18.88
C ASP A 55 -4.27 -14.62 -19.33
N LEU A 56 -3.22 -13.91 -18.93
CA LEU A 56 -3.03 -12.50 -19.25
C LEU A 56 -1.80 -12.30 -20.14
N ASP A 57 -2.02 -11.85 -21.37
CA ASP A 57 -0.97 -11.32 -22.23
C ASP A 57 -0.65 -9.87 -21.84
N VAL A 58 0.44 -9.70 -21.07
CA VAL A 58 0.90 -8.41 -20.56
C VAL A 58 2.16 -7.96 -21.31
N GLN A 59 1.97 -7.19 -22.38
CA GLN A 59 3.06 -6.57 -23.13
C GLN A 59 3.10 -5.06 -22.85
N ARG A 60 3.72 -4.69 -21.73
CA ARG A 60 3.73 -3.30 -21.23
C ARG A 60 4.27 -2.33 -22.29
N GLY A 61 3.50 -1.28 -22.56
CA GLY A 61 3.83 -0.25 -23.56
C GLY A 61 3.76 -0.71 -25.03
N ASN A 62 3.52 -1.99 -25.32
CA ASN A 62 3.43 -2.47 -26.71
C ASN A 62 2.16 -1.96 -27.40
N TRP A 63 1.06 -1.80 -26.66
CA TRP A 63 -0.28 -1.57 -27.22
C TRP A 63 -0.62 -0.10 -27.51
N THR A 64 0.32 0.83 -27.33
CA THR A 64 0.07 2.27 -27.46
C THR A 64 -0.28 2.71 -28.89
N ALA A 65 0.51 2.28 -29.88
CA ALA A 65 0.26 2.58 -31.29
C ALA A 65 -0.17 1.32 -32.04
N LEU A 66 -1.40 1.33 -32.57
CA LEU A 66 -2.00 0.17 -33.23
C LEU A 66 -1.58 0.03 -34.70
N ASP A 67 -1.21 -1.18 -35.06
CA ASP A 67 -1.04 -1.63 -36.44
C ASP A 67 -1.94 -2.83 -36.73
N ALA A 68 -1.90 -3.32 -37.98
CA ALA A 68 -2.74 -4.42 -38.40
C ALA A 68 -2.47 -5.74 -37.63
N ALA A 69 -1.24 -5.96 -37.16
CA ALA A 69 -0.91 -7.17 -36.40
C ALA A 69 -1.45 -7.07 -34.97
N LYS A 70 -1.33 -5.90 -34.33
CA LYS A 70 -1.87 -5.67 -32.98
C LYS A 70 -3.40 -5.71 -32.95
N ILE A 71 -4.05 -5.14 -33.96
CA ILE A 71 -5.52 -5.25 -34.11
C ILE A 71 -5.92 -6.72 -34.28
N ALA A 72 -5.19 -7.48 -35.09
CA ALA A 72 -5.45 -8.91 -35.25
C ALA A 72 -5.21 -9.72 -33.96
N ALA A 73 -4.23 -9.34 -33.14
CA ALA A 73 -4.01 -9.93 -31.82
C ALA A 73 -5.18 -9.62 -30.87
N PHE A 74 -5.63 -8.36 -30.84
CA PHE A 74 -6.81 -7.95 -30.09
C PHE A 74 -8.06 -8.71 -30.49
N ASP A 75 -8.33 -8.83 -31.80
CA ASP A 75 -9.48 -9.56 -32.34
C ASP A 75 -9.40 -11.08 -32.12
N ALA A 76 -8.24 -11.61 -31.75
CA ALA A 76 -8.04 -13.03 -31.43
C ALA A 76 -8.20 -13.36 -29.94
N ALA A 77 -8.17 -12.34 -29.06
CA ALA A 77 -8.38 -12.49 -27.63
C ALA A 77 -9.87 -12.62 -27.27
N ASP A 78 -10.16 -13.18 -26.09
CA ASP A 78 -11.53 -13.33 -25.57
C ASP A 78 -12.02 -12.04 -24.88
N LEU A 79 -11.10 -11.29 -24.27
CA LEU A 79 -11.37 -10.01 -23.62
C LEU A 79 -10.13 -9.11 -23.66
N ILE A 80 -10.37 -7.79 -23.68
CA ILE A 80 -9.31 -6.79 -23.50
C ILE A 80 -9.63 -6.01 -22.24
N ILE A 81 -8.65 -5.93 -21.33
CA ILE A 81 -8.74 -5.09 -20.14
C ILE A 81 -7.69 -3.98 -20.24
N PHE A 82 -8.16 -2.74 -20.19
CA PHE A 82 -7.34 -1.55 -20.30
C PHE A 82 -7.09 -0.99 -18.90
N SER A 83 -5.87 -1.16 -18.42
CA SER A 83 -5.45 -0.84 -17.06
C SER A 83 -5.50 0.65 -16.75
N ARG A 84 -5.67 0.98 -15.47
CA ARG A 84 -5.49 2.35 -14.96
C ARG A 84 -4.02 2.79 -15.02
N SER A 85 -3.07 1.86 -15.02
CA SER A 85 -1.63 2.12 -15.17
C SER A 85 -1.25 2.40 -16.63
N THR A 86 -2.02 3.28 -17.25
CA THR A 86 -1.80 3.79 -18.59
C THR A 86 -1.92 5.31 -18.57
N ASN A 87 -1.01 6.00 -19.26
CA ASN A 87 -1.12 7.45 -19.42
C ASN A 87 -1.86 7.78 -20.72
N SER A 88 -3.01 8.43 -20.57
CA SER A 88 -3.84 8.84 -21.70
C SER A 88 -3.14 9.78 -22.69
N ALA A 89 -1.99 10.37 -22.33
CA ALA A 89 -1.20 11.21 -23.23
C ALA A 89 -0.35 10.41 -24.23
N ASP A 90 -0.08 9.14 -23.96
CA ASP A 90 0.69 8.29 -24.88
C ASP A 90 -0.15 7.78 -26.05
N TYR A 91 -1.47 7.81 -25.90
CA TYR A 91 -2.46 7.45 -26.91
C TYR A 91 -2.87 8.68 -27.71
N ALA A 92 -2.83 8.60 -29.05
CA ALA A 92 -3.26 9.70 -29.90
C ALA A 92 -4.78 9.90 -29.81
N ASN A 93 -5.19 11.16 -29.94
CA ASN A 93 -6.59 11.55 -29.93
C ASN A 93 -7.08 12.03 -31.31
N ASP A 94 -6.42 11.56 -32.38
CA ASP A 94 -6.83 11.83 -33.76
C ASP A 94 -7.82 10.79 -34.28
N ALA A 95 -8.51 11.14 -35.37
CA ALA A 95 -9.58 10.32 -35.94
C ALA A 95 -9.12 8.93 -36.41
N THR A 96 -7.82 8.76 -36.70
CA THR A 96 -7.26 7.48 -37.16
C THR A 96 -7.18 6.50 -36.00
N GLU A 97 -6.55 6.90 -34.90
CA GLU A 97 -6.40 6.04 -33.73
C GLU A 97 -7.76 5.72 -33.09
N ILE A 98 -8.63 6.73 -32.96
CA ILE A 98 -10.00 6.53 -32.45
C ILE A 98 -10.76 5.52 -33.33
N ALA A 99 -10.59 5.56 -34.65
CA ALA A 99 -11.20 4.59 -35.55
C ALA A 99 -10.61 3.17 -35.38
N GLN A 100 -9.30 3.05 -35.10
CA GLN A 100 -8.65 1.76 -34.87
C GLN A 100 -9.17 1.08 -33.60
N TRP A 101 -9.19 1.77 -32.46
CA TRP A 101 -9.73 1.21 -31.20
C TRP A 101 -11.22 0.85 -31.30
N ASN A 102 -11.98 1.65 -32.04
CA ASN A 102 -13.39 1.34 -32.30
C ASN A 102 -13.60 0.16 -33.26
N SER A 103 -12.61 -0.16 -34.10
CA SER A 103 -12.70 -1.29 -35.03
C SER A 103 -12.51 -2.67 -34.38
N ILE A 104 -11.94 -2.71 -33.17
CA ILE A 104 -11.68 -3.95 -32.44
C ILE A 104 -13.00 -4.66 -32.11
N THR A 105 -13.09 -5.92 -32.52
CA THR A 105 -14.27 -6.78 -32.42
C THR A 105 -14.33 -7.58 -31.12
N THR A 106 -13.25 -7.62 -30.36
CA THR A 106 -13.21 -8.18 -29.00
C THR A 106 -13.76 -7.18 -27.98
N PRO A 107 -14.57 -7.59 -26.99
CA PRO A 107 -15.08 -6.70 -25.95
C PRO A 107 -13.96 -6.04 -25.15
N ILE A 108 -14.18 -4.80 -24.68
CA ILE A 108 -13.17 -4.03 -23.93
C ILE A 108 -13.74 -3.56 -22.59
N ILE A 109 -13.06 -3.88 -21.49
CA ILE A 109 -13.23 -3.21 -20.20
C ILE A 109 -12.15 -2.14 -20.07
N ASN A 110 -12.53 -0.90 -19.82
CA ASN A 110 -11.63 0.22 -19.62
C ASN A 110 -11.69 0.69 -18.17
N MET A 111 -10.55 0.63 -17.47
CA MET A 111 -10.46 0.98 -16.05
C MET A 111 -10.24 2.49 -15.81
N THR A 112 -9.96 3.27 -16.85
CA THR A 112 -9.58 4.68 -16.71
C THR A 112 -10.56 5.65 -17.36
N ALA A 113 -11.06 6.59 -16.56
CA ALA A 113 -11.86 7.72 -17.05
C ALA A 113 -11.08 8.63 -18.02
N TYR A 114 -9.74 8.65 -17.93
CA TYR A 114 -8.90 9.58 -18.69
C TYR A 114 -8.84 9.28 -20.19
N THR A 115 -9.02 8.03 -20.63
CA THR A 115 -9.06 7.72 -22.07
C THR A 115 -10.47 7.82 -22.64
N ALA A 116 -11.52 7.59 -21.83
CA ALA A 116 -12.92 7.58 -22.27
C ALA A 116 -13.51 8.97 -22.61
N ARG A 117 -12.92 10.06 -22.09
CA ARG A 117 -13.40 11.45 -22.23
C ARG A 117 -13.37 12.03 -23.65
N ALA A 118 -14.04 13.17 -23.83
CA ALA A 118 -14.32 13.77 -25.14
C ALA A 118 -13.07 14.27 -25.89
N ASN A 119 -12.02 14.68 -25.18
CA ASN A 119 -10.74 15.07 -25.77
C ASN A 119 -9.75 13.90 -26.00
N ARG A 120 -10.19 12.66 -25.77
CA ARG A 120 -9.46 11.41 -26.02
C ARG A 120 -10.26 10.48 -26.93
N TRP A 121 -10.69 9.29 -26.47
CA TRP A 121 -11.35 8.29 -27.31
C TRP A 121 -12.85 8.49 -27.50
N GLN A 122 -13.44 9.53 -26.87
CA GLN A 122 -14.80 9.96 -27.18
C GLN A 122 -15.88 8.90 -26.88
N TRP A 123 -15.70 8.12 -25.81
CA TRP A 123 -16.77 7.24 -25.30
C TRP A 123 -17.84 8.06 -24.56
N VAL A 124 -17.44 9.15 -23.90
CA VAL A 124 -18.34 10.08 -23.21
C VAL A 124 -18.10 11.50 -23.69
N ASN A 125 -19.18 12.26 -23.93
CA ASN A 125 -19.12 13.67 -24.32
C ASN A 125 -18.91 14.60 -23.12
N SER A 126 -17.84 14.37 -22.36
CA SER A 126 -17.41 15.18 -21.23
C SER A 126 -15.90 15.11 -21.08
N ASP A 127 -15.27 16.23 -20.71
CA ASP A 127 -13.85 16.29 -20.33
C ASP A 127 -13.65 16.30 -18.81
N THR A 128 -14.74 16.37 -18.04
CA THR A 128 -14.70 16.44 -16.57
C THR A 128 -14.35 15.07 -16.00
N VAL A 129 -13.29 15.02 -15.18
CA VAL A 129 -12.91 13.87 -14.37
C VAL A 129 -12.90 14.32 -12.91
N ASN A 130 -13.55 13.54 -12.05
CA ASN A 130 -13.61 13.77 -10.61
C ASN A 130 -12.78 12.70 -9.90
N ASN A 131 -11.77 13.11 -9.14
CA ASN A 131 -10.97 12.21 -8.31
C ASN A 131 -11.60 12.18 -6.91
N LEU A 132 -12.15 11.04 -6.52
CA LEU A 132 -12.91 10.89 -5.28
C LEU A 132 -12.27 9.82 -4.39
N THR A 133 -12.17 10.11 -3.10
CA THR A 133 -11.63 9.17 -2.10
C THR A 133 -12.74 8.28 -1.56
N GLY A 134 -12.67 6.97 -1.81
CA GLY A 134 -13.62 5.96 -1.30
C GLY A 134 -15.11 6.39 -1.31
N PRO A 135 -15.66 6.86 -2.44
CA PRO A 135 -17.01 7.44 -2.43
C PRO A 135 -18.07 6.36 -2.22
N ALA A 136 -19.17 6.71 -1.54
CA ALA A 136 -20.38 5.90 -1.58
C ALA A 136 -20.91 5.84 -3.02
N MET A 137 -21.26 4.64 -3.47
CA MET A 137 -21.72 4.38 -4.82
C MET A 137 -23.14 3.82 -4.82
N ASP A 138 -23.98 4.33 -5.71
CA ASP A 138 -25.34 3.87 -5.91
C ASP A 138 -25.40 2.93 -7.12
N VAL A 139 -25.93 1.72 -6.93
CA VAL A 139 -26.25 0.80 -8.01
C VAL A 139 -27.57 1.21 -8.64
N LEU A 140 -27.51 1.66 -9.90
CA LEU A 140 -28.68 2.17 -10.62
C LEU A 140 -29.48 1.05 -11.31
N LEU A 141 -28.84 -0.09 -11.57
CA LEU A 141 -29.46 -1.26 -12.19
C LEU A 141 -29.10 -2.55 -11.40
N PRO A 142 -29.73 -2.77 -10.23
CA PRO A 142 -29.43 -3.91 -9.34
C PRO A 142 -29.59 -5.27 -9.99
N GLU A 143 -30.48 -5.39 -10.96
CA GLU A 143 -30.77 -6.62 -11.70
C GLU A 143 -29.72 -6.95 -12.76
N HIS A 144 -28.74 -6.06 -12.99
CA HIS A 144 -27.70 -6.30 -13.97
C HIS A 144 -26.85 -7.52 -13.56
N PRO A 145 -26.47 -8.43 -14.49
CA PRO A 145 -25.75 -9.66 -14.16
C PRO A 145 -24.46 -9.45 -13.35
N ILE A 146 -23.81 -8.30 -13.47
CA ILE A 146 -22.58 -8.00 -12.72
C ILE A 146 -22.78 -7.91 -11.20
N PHE A 147 -24.00 -7.71 -10.71
CA PHE A 147 -24.33 -7.66 -9.28
C PHE A 147 -24.87 -8.99 -8.74
N THR A 148 -24.85 -10.05 -9.55
CA THR A 148 -25.27 -11.39 -9.10
C THR A 148 -24.38 -11.88 -7.95
N GLY A 149 -24.97 -12.29 -6.82
CA GLY A 149 -24.23 -12.72 -5.63
C GLY A 149 -23.62 -11.58 -4.81
N VAL A 150 -23.94 -10.32 -5.14
CA VAL A 150 -23.41 -9.14 -4.44
C VAL A 150 -24.48 -8.56 -3.52
N THR A 151 -24.20 -8.51 -2.21
CA THR A 151 -25.12 -7.91 -1.24
C THR A 151 -25.11 -6.38 -1.38
N LEU A 152 -26.27 -5.81 -1.71
CA LEU A 152 -26.45 -4.36 -1.79
C LEU A 152 -26.97 -3.81 -0.46
N GLY A 153 -26.46 -2.65 -0.05
CA GLY A 153 -26.90 -1.93 1.14
C GLY A 153 -28.29 -1.28 0.95
N ALA A 154 -28.73 -0.56 1.98
CA ALA A 154 -29.98 0.21 1.90
C ALA A 154 -29.95 1.18 0.71
N SER A 155 -31.06 1.27 -0.03
CA SER A 155 -31.18 2.07 -1.26
C SER A 155 -30.21 1.66 -2.39
N ASN A 156 -29.78 0.40 -2.42
CA ASN A 156 -28.84 -0.15 -3.42
C ASN A 156 -27.44 0.47 -3.38
N GLN A 157 -26.99 0.95 -2.21
CA GLN A 157 -25.63 1.44 -2.05
C GLN A 157 -24.59 0.32 -1.95
N VAL A 158 -23.41 0.55 -2.51
CA VAL A 158 -22.25 -0.33 -2.46
C VAL A 158 -20.95 0.47 -2.25
N GLN A 159 -19.94 -0.21 -1.73
CA GLN A 159 -18.57 0.30 -1.62
C GLN A 159 -17.68 -0.59 -2.48
N LEU A 160 -17.36 -0.17 -3.70
CA LEU A 160 -16.56 -0.97 -4.63
C LEU A 160 -15.07 -0.66 -4.55
N VAL A 161 -14.70 0.59 -4.28
CA VAL A 161 -13.31 1.02 -4.16
C VAL A 161 -12.96 1.34 -2.71
N ASP A 162 -11.79 0.90 -2.27
CA ASP A 162 -11.20 1.19 -0.99
C ASP A 162 -10.52 2.57 -1.03
N GLY A 163 -10.93 3.44 -0.11
CA GLY A 163 -10.37 4.78 0.06
C GLY A 163 -9.06 4.83 0.83
N THR A 164 -8.53 3.69 1.29
CA THR A 164 -7.27 3.61 2.06
C THR A 164 -6.08 3.11 1.25
N THR A 165 -6.32 2.50 0.08
CA THR A 165 -5.25 2.01 -0.81
C THR A 165 -4.59 3.15 -1.59
N GLY A 166 -3.26 3.23 -1.58
CA GLY A 166 -2.48 4.25 -2.31
C GLY A 166 -2.87 5.68 -1.94
N THR A 167 -3.28 6.50 -2.91
CA THR A 167 -3.80 7.86 -2.64
C THR A 167 -5.22 7.87 -2.06
N GLY A 168 -5.89 6.72 -2.02
CA GLY A 168 -7.31 6.59 -1.72
C GLY A 168 -8.25 7.11 -2.80
N GLN A 169 -7.74 7.85 -3.79
CA GLN A 169 -8.54 8.50 -4.83
C GLN A 169 -8.71 7.61 -6.05
N THR A 170 -9.93 7.55 -6.60
CA THR A 170 -10.24 6.95 -7.91
C THR A 170 -10.82 8.00 -8.85
N SER A 171 -10.46 7.92 -10.12
CA SER A 171 -10.86 8.87 -11.16
C SER A 171 -12.14 8.43 -11.86
N PHE A 172 -13.18 9.26 -11.79
CA PHE A 172 -14.50 8.99 -12.37
C PHE A 172 -14.86 10.03 -13.44
N ILE A 173 -15.67 9.64 -14.42
CA ILE A 173 -16.22 10.58 -15.40
C ILE A 173 -17.26 11.47 -14.70
N GLY A 174 -17.04 12.79 -14.68
CA GLY A 174 -17.86 13.77 -13.96
C GLY A 174 -19.19 14.13 -14.65
N THR A 175 -19.86 13.15 -15.25
CA THR A 175 -21.22 13.27 -15.81
C THR A 175 -21.94 11.94 -15.71
N LEU A 176 -23.27 11.96 -15.62
CA LEU A 176 -24.13 10.78 -15.77
C LEU A 176 -24.70 10.63 -17.18
N ASN A 177 -24.49 11.62 -18.05
CA ASN A 177 -24.90 11.54 -19.45
C ASN A 177 -23.80 10.88 -20.28
N VAL A 178 -23.95 9.57 -20.50
CA VAL A 178 -23.01 8.72 -21.25
C VAL A 178 -23.48 8.43 -22.68
N GLY A 179 -24.42 9.22 -23.21
CA GLY A 179 -24.91 9.09 -24.58
C GLY A 179 -25.78 7.85 -24.78
N SER A 180 -25.38 6.94 -25.68
CA SER A 180 -26.09 5.68 -25.97
C SER A 180 -25.84 4.59 -24.94
N GLY A 181 -24.91 4.81 -24.01
CA GLY A 181 -24.58 3.84 -22.97
C GLY A 181 -25.54 3.84 -21.78
N THR A 182 -25.41 2.83 -20.93
CA THR A 182 -26.17 2.67 -19.69
C THR A 182 -25.24 2.85 -18.50
N VAL A 183 -25.58 3.74 -17.55
CA VAL A 183 -24.85 3.86 -16.28
C VAL A 183 -25.35 2.80 -15.32
N LEU A 184 -24.44 1.95 -14.83
CA LEU A 184 -24.74 0.87 -13.88
C LEU A 184 -24.46 1.31 -12.43
N VAL A 185 -23.40 2.09 -12.22
CA VAL A 185 -22.99 2.59 -10.89
C VAL A 185 -22.60 4.07 -10.95
N SER A 186 -23.00 4.84 -9.95
CA SER A 186 -22.80 6.29 -9.86
C SER A 186 -22.43 6.76 -8.46
N THR A 187 -21.71 7.88 -8.34
CA THR A 187 -21.54 8.62 -7.07
C THR A 187 -22.59 9.73 -6.89
N GLY A 188 -23.71 9.64 -7.59
CA GLY A 188 -24.73 10.69 -7.71
C GLY A 188 -24.37 11.81 -8.71
N THR A 189 -23.09 12.08 -8.95
CA THR A 189 -22.62 13.09 -9.93
C THR A 189 -21.64 12.57 -10.96
N SER A 190 -21.01 11.41 -10.70
CA SER A 190 -19.98 10.84 -11.57
C SER A 190 -20.33 9.40 -11.95
N THR A 191 -20.07 9.03 -13.20
CA THR A 191 -20.21 7.67 -13.70
C THR A 191 -19.04 6.82 -13.21
N CYS A 192 -19.36 5.73 -12.50
CA CYS A 192 -18.37 4.75 -12.02
C CYS A 192 -18.26 3.57 -12.98
N ILE A 193 -19.40 2.93 -13.27
CA ILE A 193 -19.50 1.81 -14.20
C ILE A 193 -20.56 2.15 -15.24
N ALA A 194 -20.23 1.99 -16.52
CA ALA A 194 -21.16 2.15 -17.63
C ALA A 194 -20.83 1.18 -18.77
N GLU A 195 -21.83 0.82 -19.56
CA GLU A 195 -21.67 -0.06 -20.73
C GLU A 195 -22.25 0.55 -22.01
N TRP A 196 -21.68 0.18 -23.16
CA TRP A 196 -22.19 0.52 -24.49
C TRP A 196 -22.31 -0.74 -25.35
N PRO A 197 -23.43 -0.90 -26.06
CA PRO A 197 -23.61 -2.00 -26.99
C PRO A 197 -22.79 -1.79 -28.28
N ALA A 198 -22.41 -2.90 -28.90
CA ALA A 198 -21.81 -2.90 -30.23
C ALA A 198 -22.71 -2.23 -31.29
N GLY A 199 -22.11 -1.52 -32.24
CA GLY A 199 -22.79 -1.04 -33.45
C GLY A 199 -23.58 0.26 -33.30
N GLU A 200 -23.64 0.86 -32.11
CA GLU A 200 -24.28 2.16 -31.86
C GLU A 200 -23.24 3.25 -31.56
N PRO A 201 -23.28 4.43 -32.21
CA PRO A 201 -22.38 5.53 -31.86
C PRO A 201 -22.49 5.90 -30.37
N TYR A 202 -21.37 6.18 -29.69
CA TYR A 202 -21.36 6.55 -28.28
C TYR A 202 -22.26 7.76 -27.98
N TYR A 203 -22.22 8.75 -28.87
CA TYR A 203 -23.12 9.90 -28.92
C TYR A 203 -23.08 10.50 -30.33
N ALA A 204 -23.97 11.45 -30.61
CA ALA A 204 -24.03 12.08 -31.93
C ALA A 204 -22.69 12.74 -32.31
N GLY A 205 -22.06 12.21 -33.36
CA GLY A 205 -20.76 12.69 -33.87
C GLY A 205 -19.52 11.96 -33.33
N ALA A 206 -19.69 11.02 -32.40
CA ALA A 206 -18.61 10.13 -31.93
C ALA A 206 -18.45 8.89 -32.82
N GLY A 207 -17.40 8.12 -32.57
CA GLY A 207 -17.19 6.81 -33.19
C GLY A 207 -18.23 5.76 -32.77
N THR A 208 -18.23 4.63 -33.47
CA THR A 208 -19.10 3.47 -33.21
C THR A 208 -18.23 2.26 -32.86
N PRO A 209 -18.36 1.67 -31.67
CA PRO A 209 -17.59 0.48 -31.31
C PRO A 209 -18.09 -0.76 -32.05
N ALA A 210 -17.16 -1.59 -32.53
CA ALA A 210 -17.46 -2.83 -33.24
C ALA A 210 -17.92 -3.98 -32.31
N SER A 211 -17.71 -3.86 -31.00
CA SER A 211 -18.18 -4.80 -29.98
C SER A 211 -18.55 -4.08 -28.68
N ASN A 212 -19.01 -4.80 -27.67
CA ASN A 212 -19.43 -4.20 -26.40
C ASN A 212 -18.25 -3.51 -25.71
N ARG A 213 -18.56 -2.44 -24.96
CA ARG A 213 -17.59 -1.64 -24.22
C ARG A 213 -18.10 -1.46 -22.80
N MET A 214 -17.20 -1.57 -21.83
CA MET A 214 -17.51 -1.25 -20.44
C MET A 214 -16.45 -0.29 -19.90
N LEU A 215 -16.91 0.78 -19.27
CA LEU A 215 -16.11 1.60 -18.38
C LEU A 215 -16.29 1.04 -16.96
N PHE A 216 -15.20 0.71 -16.29
CA PHE A 216 -15.20 0.24 -14.89
C PHE A 216 -14.11 1.01 -14.15
N CYS A 217 -14.41 2.22 -13.69
CA CYS A 217 -13.40 3.08 -13.07
C CYS A 217 -12.87 2.48 -11.77
N MET A 218 -11.58 2.14 -11.73
CA MET A 218 -10.86 1.67 -10.55
C MET A 218 -9.36 1.92 -10.71
N GLY A 219 -8.59 1.58 -9.68
CA GLY A 219 -7.17 1.88 -9.59
C GLY A 219 -6.94 3.28 -9.03
N THR A 220 -5.93 3.41 -8.17
CA THR A 220 -5.62 4.69 -7.53
C THR A 220 -5.16 5.75 -8.53
N GLN A 221 -5.52 6.99 -8.26
CA GLN A 221 -4.94 8.16 -8.90
C GLN A 221 -3.50 8.35 -8.40
N GLU A 222 -2.58 8.70 -9.29
CA GLU A 222 -1.21 9.04 -8.92
C GLU A 222 -1.13 10.42 -8.23
N SER A 223 -0.40 10.52 -7.10
CA SER A 223 -0.05 11.78 -6.44
C SER A 223 1.24 11.64 -5.63
N GLY A 224 2.35 12.24 -6.09
CA GLY A 224 3.65 12.10 -5.43
C GLY A 224 4.25 10.71 -5.66
N ALA A 225 4.76 10.08 -4.59
CA ALA A 225 5.39 8.76 -4.63
C ALA A 225 4.42 7.60 -4.32
N THR A 226 3.14 7.74 -4.70
CA THR A 226 2.13 6.68 -4.53
C THR A 226 1.95 5.88 -5.81
N PRO A 227 1.72 4.56 -5.75
CA PRO A 227 1.51 3.74 -6.95
C PRO A 227 0.36 4.26 -7.83
N GLN A 228 0.60 4.34 -9.14
CA GLN A 228 -0.39 4.70 -10.15
C GLN A 228 -1.22 3.49 -10.54
N GLY A 229 -2.53 3.50 -10.24
CA GLY A 229 -3.42 2.40 -10.59
C GLY A 229 -3.35 1.22 -9.64
N ALA A 230 -2.88 1.44 -8.40
CA ALA A 230 -2.88 0.44 -7.34
C ALA A 230 -4.26 -0.22 -7.20
N PHE A 231 -4.28 -1.54 -7.04
CA PHE A 231 -5.51 -2.31 -7.01
C PHE A 231 -6.33 -2.01 -5.74
N ASN A 232 -7.34 -1.16 -5.88
CA ASN A 232 -8.10 -0.60 -4.77
C ASN A 232 -9.54 -1.11 -4.70
N LEU A 233 -9.83 -2.33 -5.15
CA LEU A 233 -11.17 -2.89 -5.00
C LEU A 233 -11.36 -3.50 -3.61
N THR A 234 -12.50 -3.20 -2.97
CA THR A 234 -12.98 -3.96 -1.80
C THR A 234 -13.34 -5.39 -2.22
N ASP A 235 -13.61 -6.30 -1.28
CA ASP A 235 -14.05 -7.66 -1.64
C ASP A 235 -15.37 -7.66 -2.44
N THR A 236 -16.28 -6.74 -2.13
CA THR A 236 -17.48 -6.47 -2.93
C THR A 236 -17.12 -5.97 -4.33
N GLY A 237 -16.16 -5.05 -4.44
CA GLY A 237 -15.64 -4.55 -5.72
C GLY A 237 -15.03 -5.66 -6.57
N LYS A 238 -14.20 -6.52 -5.96
CA LYS A 238 -13.58 -7.69 -6.61
C LYS A 238 -14.63 -8.64 -7.17
N ALA A 239 -15.69 -8.93 -6.41
CA ALA A 239 -16.80 -9.75 -6.87
C ALA A 239 -17.52 -9.13 -8.09
N VAL A 240 -17.84 -7.84 -8.03
CA VAL A 240 -18.48 -7.12 -9.16
C VAL A 240 -17.57 -7.09 -10.39
N PHE A 241 -16.26 -6.93 -10.21
CA PHE A 241 -15.30 -6.92 -11.31
C PHE A 241 -15.13 -8.31 -11.95
N ALA A 242 -15.05 -9.37 -11.15
CA ALA A 242 -15.04 -10.75 -11.65
C ALA A 242 -16.31 -11.05 -12.47
N ASN A 243 -17.47 -10.62 -11.98
CA ASN A 243 -18.73 -10.73 -12.71
C ASN A 243 -18.74 -9.88 -13.99
N ALA A 244 -18.13 -8.70 -13.99
CA ALA A 244 -17.99 -7.86 -15.19
C ALA A 244 -17.14 -8.53 -16.28
N ILE A 245 -16.06 -9.23 -15.91
CA ILE A 245 -15.25 -10.02 -16.83
C ILE A 245 -16.10 -11.13 -17.47
N LEU A 246 -16.80 -11.92 -16.66
CA LEU A 246 -17.69 -12.99 -17.15
C LEU A 246 -18.78 -12.46 -18.08
N TYR A 247 -19.44 -11.37 -17.68
CA TYR A 247 -20.49 -10.74 -18.45
C TYR A 247 -19.98 -10.25 -19.82
N MET A 248 -18.82 -9.59 -19.85
CA MET A 248 -18.23 -9.05 -21.08
C MET A 248 -17.76 -10.16 -22.03
N MET A 249 -17.37 -11.32 -21.51
CA MET A 249 -17.06 -12.52 -22.29
C MET A 249 -18.30 -13.33 -22.71
N GLY A 250 -19.50 -12.94 -22.28
CA GLY A 250 -20.75 -13.64 -22.59
C GLY A 250 -20.97 -14.94 -21.81
N VAL A 251 -20.29 -15.10 -20.66
CA VAL A 251 -20.45 -16.25 -19.75
C VAL A 251 -21.62 -16.01 -18.78
N SER A 252 -22.45 -17.03 -18.55
CA SER A 252 -23.59 -16.92 -17.61
C SER A 252 -23.11 -16.76 -16.16
N ILE A 253 -23.69 -15.80 -15.44
CA ILE A 253 -23.41 -15.54 -14.02
C ILE A 253 -24.56 -16.15 -13.22
N GLU A 254 -24.30 -17.25 -12.52
CA GLU A 254 -25.32 -18.00 -11.78
C GLU A 254 -25.21 -17.73 -10.25
N PRO A 255 -26.28 -17.28 -9.58
CA PRO A 255 -26.25 -16.77 -8.20
C PRO A 255 -25.75 -17.74 -7.12
N GLY A 256 -25.87 -19.06 -7.32
CA GLY A 256 -25.49 -20.04 -6.29
C GLY A 256 -24.14 -20.74 -6.49
N ARG A 257 -23.30 -20.28 -7.43
CA ARG A 257 -21.98 -20.90 -7.66
C ARG A 257 -20.96 -20.46 -6.60
N ALA A 258 -20.12 -21.41 -6.15
CA ALA A 258 -19.01 -21.11 -5.25
C ALA A 258 -17.93 -20.26 -5.96
N ALA A 259 -17.27 -19.38 -5.20
CA ALA A 259 -16.28 -18.42 -5.70
C ALA A 259 -15.08 -18.30 -4.74
N SER A 260 -14.05 -17.54 -5.14
CA SER A 260 -12.87 -17.21 -4.34
C SER A 260 -12.18 -18.43 -3.69
N PRO A 261 -11.65 -19.35 -4.51
CA PRO A 261 -10.99 -20.55 -3.99
C PRO A 261 -9.73 -20.22 -3.20
N THR A 262 -9.48 -21.01 -2.16
CA THR A 262 -8.23 -21.11 -1.42
C THR A 262 -7.83 -22.58 -1.39
N PRO A 263 -6.65 -22.98 -1.89
CA PRO A 263 -5.69 -22.16 -2.61
C PRO A 263 -6.30 -21.57 -3.89
N GLU A 264 -5.73 -20.46 -4.36
CA GLU A 264 -6.15 -19.77 -5.58
C GLU A 264 -6.12 -20.73 -6.78
N ASP A 265 -6.96 -20.51 -7.79
CA ASP A 265 -6.96 -21.35 -8.99
C ASP A 265 -5.62 -21.25 -9.74
N GLY A 266 -5.08 -22.40 -10.14
CA GLY A 266 -3.78 -22.53 -10.79
C GLY A 266 -2.58 -22.37 -9.86
N LYS A 267 -2.77 -22.15 -8.54
CA LYS A 267 -1.66 -21.89 -7.61
C LYS A 267 -0.64 -23.03 -7.61
N THR A 268 0.64 -22.70 -7.70
CA THR A 268 1.75 -23.65 -7.55
C THR A 268 2.39 -23.52 -6.17
N ASP A 269 3.21 -24.52 -5.82
CA ASP A 269 3.90 -24.60 -4.53
C ASP A 269 2.99 -24.64 -3.30
N VAL A 270 1.82 -25.26 -3.43
CA VAL A 270 0.86 -25.39 -2.34
C VAL A 270 1.30 -26.46 -1.33
N PRO A 271 1.21 -26.21 0.00
CA PRO A 271 1.51 -27.21 1.02
C PRO A 271 0.68 -28.48 0.86
N ARG A 272 1.28 -29.63 1.18
CA ARG A 272 0.62 -30.94 1.01
C ARG A 272 -0.53 -31.19 2.00
N ASP A 273 -0.60 -30.42 3.07
CA ASP A 273 -1.64 -30.42 4.10
C ASP A 273 -2.61 -29.23 3.96
N VAL A 274 -2.69 -28.64 2.77
CA VAL A 274 -3.59 -27.52 2.47
C VAL A 274 -5.04 -27.82 2.86
N VAL A 275 -5.69 -26.83 3.47
CA VAL A 275 -7.14 -26.82 3.68
C VAL A 275 -7.78 -26.03 2.55
N LEU A 276 -8.66 -26.68 1.79
CA LEU A 276 -9.43 -26.03 0.74
C LEU A 276 -10.49 -25.12 1.37
N GLY A 277 -10.68 -23.93 0.84
CA GLY A 277 -11.65 -22.92 1.31
C GLY A 277 -12.26 -22.17 0.14
N TRP A 278 -13.49 -21.67 0.29
CA TRP A 278 -14.19 -20.93 -0.76
C TRP A 278 -15.27 -20.03 -0.15
N THR A 279 -15.78 -19.10 -0.96
CA THR A 279 -17.01 -18.35 -0.67
C THR A 279 -18.22 -19.12 -1.19
N PRO A 280 -19.18 -19.48 -0.32
CA PRO A 280 -20.46 -20.05 -0.75
C PRO A 280 -21.23 -19.12 -1.69
N GLY A 281 -21.92 -19.69 -2.69
CA GLY A 281 -22.88 -18.94 -3.50
C GLY A 281 -24.10 -18.49 -2.70
N GLU A 282 -24.81 -17.49 -3.22
CA GLU A 282 -26.02 -16.94 -2.59
C GLU A 282 -27.12 -18.01 -2.50
N ALA A 283 -27.90 -18.00 -1.41
CA ALA A 283 -28.98 -18.96 -1.13
C ALA A 283 -28.55 -20.44 -1.01
N VAL A 284 -27.24 -20.75 -1.04
CA VAL A 284 -26.72 -22.10 -0.81
C VAL A 284 -26.81 -22.48 0.66
N ALA A 285 -27.52 -23.57 0.96
CA ALA A 285 -27.67 -24.13 2.31
C ALA A 285 -26.67 -25.27 2.58
N THR A 286 -26.34 -26.07 1.55
CA THR A 286 -25.40 -27.19 1.66
C THR A 286 -24.56 -27.34 0.39
N GLN A 287 -23.40 -27.97 0.49
CA GLN A 287 -22.42 -28.05 -0.58
C GLN A 287 -21.82 -29.45 -0.71
N ASP A 288 -21.50 -29.83 -1.93
CA ASP A 288 -20.73 -31.03 -2.25
C ASP A 288 -19.35 -30.64 -2.78
N VAL A 289 -18.32 -31.33 -2.32
CA VAL A 289 -16.92 -31.10 -2.71
C VAL A 289 -16.43 -32.28 -3.54
N TYR A 290 -15.94 -31.98 -4.73
CA TYR A 290 -15.28 -32.91 -5.63
C TYR A 290 -13.80 -32.58 -5.69
N PHE A 291 -12.91 -33.56 -5.49
CA PHE A 291 -11.46 -33.36 -5.41
C PHE A 291 -10.73 -34.60 -5.95
N GLY A 292 -9.74 -34.40 -6.83
CA GLY A 292 -8.93 -35.48 -7.38
C GLY A 292 -7.83 -35.02 -8.34
N ALA A 293 -6.98 -35.93 -8.80
CA ALA A 293 -5.86 -35.62 -9.71
C ALA A 293 -6.25 -35.58 -11.20
N SER A 294 -7.52 -35.84 -11.53
CA SER A 294 -8.02 -35.91 -12.92
C SER A 294 -9.07 -34.84 -13.18
N LEU A 295 -8.76 -33.90 -14.07
CA LEU A 295 -9.68 -32.85 -14.51
C LEU A 295 -11.00 -33.44 -15.04
N ASP A 296 -10.90 -34.40 -15.98
CA ASP A 296 -12.05 -35.04 -16.61
C ASP A 296 -13.00 -35.71 -15.58
N GLU A 297 -12.43 -36.32 -14.53
CA GLU A 297 -13.24 -36.99 -13.50
C GLU A 297 -13.95 -35.99 -12.59
N VAL A 298 -13.25 -34.91 -12.20
CA VAL A 298 -13.82 -33.84 -11.37
C VAL A 298 -14.91 -33.09 -12.13
N GLU A 299 -14.72 -32.80 -13.41
CA GLU A 299 -15.71 -32.17 -14.28
C GLU A 299 -16.97 -33.05 -14.46
N ALA A 300 -16.80 -34.35 -14.69
CA ALA A 300 -17.91 -35.24 -15.01
C ALA A 300 -18.66 -35.80 -13.78
N ALA A 301 -18.10 -35.68 -12.57
CA ALA A 301 -18.67 -36.26 -11.37
C ALA A 301 -20.00 -35.60 -10.94
N SER A 302 -20.84 -36.37 -10.26
CA SER A 302 -22.09 -35.92 -9.64
C SER A 302 -22.49 -36.84 -8.47
N ARG A 303 -23.48 -36.47 -7.65
CA ARG A 303 -24.06 -37.39 -6.64
C ARG A 303 -24.47 -38.76 -7.20
N ALA A 304 -24.96 -38.81 -8.43
CA ALA A 304 -25.40 -40.06 -9.07
C ALA A 304 -24.25 -40.87 -9.68
N ASN A 305 -23.13 -40.21 -10.01
CA ASN A 305 -21.92 -40.82 -10.54
C ASN A 305 -20.70 -40.12 -9.92
N PRO A 306 -20.29 -40.50 -8.69
CA PRO A 306 -19.28 -39.76 -7.94
C PRO A 306 -17.85 -39.91 -8.48
N MET A 307 -17.61 -40.87 -9.39
CA MET A 307 -16.32 -41.13 -10.05
C MET A 307 -15.10 -41.30 -9.11
N GLY A 308 -15.34 -41.50 -7.81
CA GLY A 308 -14.28 -41.57 -6.79
C GLY A 308 -13.74 -40.21 -6.33
N VAL A 309 -14.26 -39.10 -6.86
CA VAL A 309 -13.80 -37.74 -6.55
C VAL A 309 -14.76 -36.93 -5.68
N LEU A 310 -16.01 -37.38 -5.47
CA LEU A 310 -16.91 -36.78 -4.47
C LEU A 310 -16.42 -37.10 -3.06
N VAL A 311 -15.71 -36.14 -2.44
CA VAL A 311 -15.03 -36.32 -1.15
C VAL A 311 -15.84 -35.81 0.04
N SER A 312 -16.76 -34.87 -0.17
CA SER A 312 -17.70 -34.39 0.84
C SER A 312 -19.07 -34.13 0.23
N GLN A 313 -20.15 -34.48 0.92
CA GLN A 313 -21.52 -34.31 0.42
C GLN A 313 -22.41 -33.65 1.47
N GLY A 314 -23.10 -32.57 1.09
CA GLY A 314 -24.11 -31.89 1.89
C GLY A 314 -23.56 -31.14 3.11
N GLN A 315 -22.31 -30.66 3.08
CA GLN A 315 -21.73 -29.90 4.18
C GLN A 315 -22.23 -28.44 4.19
N SER A 316 -22.33 -27.85 5.37
CA SER A 316 -22.67 -26.42 5.53
C SER A 316 -21.44 -25.52 5.66
N GLY A 317 -20.26 -26.11 5.92
CA GLY A 317 -19.01 -25.38 6.01
C GLY A 317 -18.43 -25.08 4.64
N ALA A 318 -17.66 -24.00 4.54
CA ALA A 318 -17.03 -23.54 3.31
C ALA A 318 -15.54 -23.92 3.23
N THR A 319 -15.15 -24.99 3.93
CA THR A 319 -13.79 -25.53 3.93
C THR A 319 -13.81 -27.06 3.83
N TYR A 320 -12.72 -27.62 3.32
CA TYR A 320 -12.49 -29.06 3.25
C TYR A 320 -10.99 -29.35 3.40
N ALA A 321 -10.63 -30.15 4.40
CA ALA A 321 -9.27 -30.65 4.55
C ALA A 321 -9.17 -32.03 3.87
N PRO A 322 -8.29 -32.22 2.88
CA PRO A 322 -8.05 -33.52 2.28
C PRO A 322 -7.59 -34.57 3.30
N ASP A 323 -7.93 -35.83 3.04
CA ASP A 323 -7.53 -36.94 3.89
C ASP A 323 -6.02 -37.25 3.73
N GLY A 324 -5.22 -36.75 4.66
CA GLY A 324 -3.78 -36.97 4.70
C GLY A 324 -2.99 -36.04 3.80
N LEU A 325 -1.69 -36.32 3.62
CA LEU A 325 -0.80 -35.51 2.80
C LEU A 325 -0.97 -35.84 1.32
N LEU A 326 -1.19 -34.81 0.51
CA LEU A 326 -1.23 -34.90 -0.95
C LEU A 326 0.12 -35.34 -1.54
N ASP A 327 0.22 -35.73 -2.80
CA ASP A 327 1.50 -36.09 -3.44
C ASP A 327 2.33 -34.83 -3.77
N PHE A 328 3.66 -34.94 -3.90
CA PHE A 328 4.53 -33.83 -4.34
C PHE A 328 4.40 -33.58 -5.84
N SER A 329 4.57 -32.33 -6.29
CA SER A 329 4.53 -31.94 -7.72
C SER A 329 3.29 -32.43 -8.47
N GLN A 330 2.18 -32.61 -7.76
CA GLN A 330 0.95 -33.14 -8.33
C GLN A 330 -0.09 -32.02 -8.43
N THR A 331 -0.63 -31.84 -9.63
CA THR A 331 -1.78 -30.97 -9.84
C THR A 331 -3.05 -31.70 -9.41
N TYR A 332 -3.84 -31.07 -8.53
CA TYR A 332 -5.16 -31.52 -8.13
C TYR A 332 -6.21 -30.56 -8.69
N TYR A 333 -7.37 -31.11 -9.01
CA TYR A 333 -8.54 -30.41 -9.51
C TYR A 333 -9.68 -30.57 -8.50
N TRP A 334 -10.48 -29.53 -8.33
CA TRP A 334 -11.57 -29.55 -7.38
C TRP A 334 -12.71 -28.62 -7.76
N ARG A 335 -13.92 -28.96 -7.30
CA ARG A 335 -15.16 -28.24 -7.61
C ARG A 335 -16.08 -28.28 -6.41
N VAL A 336 -16.84 -27.20 -6.20
CA VAL A 336 -17.87 -27.15 -5.17
C VAL A 336 -19.24 -26.90 -5.78
N ASP A 337 -20.15 -27.86 -5.62
CA ASP A 337 -21.53 -27.74 -6.08
C ASP A 337 -22.44 -27.30 -4.92
N GLY A 338 -23.13 -26.18 -5.09
CA GLY A 338 -24.03 -25.59 -4.09
C GLY A 338 -25.47 -26.09 -4.25
N PHE A 339 -26.16 -26.27 -3.13
CA PHE A 339 -27.57 -26.67 -3.08
C PHE A 339 -28.36 -25.74 -2.17
N GLU A 340 -29.54 -25.31 -2.61
CA GLU A 340 -30.45 -24.55 -1.74
C GLU A 340 -31.06 -25.44 -0.64
N ALA A 341 -31.81 -24.80 0.26
CA ALA A 341 -32.49 -25.48 1.36
C ALA A 341 -33.54 -26.52 0.89
N ASP A 342 -33.98 -26.46 -0.37
CA ASP A 342 -34.89 -27.46 -0.95
C ASP A 342 -34.19 -28.79 -1.28
N GLY A 343 -32.84 -28.81 -1.32
CA GLY A 343 -32.02 -29.97 -1.64
C GLY A 343 -32.14 -30.46 -3.10
N VAL A 344 -32.82 -29.70 -3.97
CA VAL A 344 -33.08 -30.04 -5.38
C VAL A 344 -32.47 -29.00 -6.31
N THR A 345 -32.58 -27.72 -5.97
CA THR A 345 -31.97 -26.62 -6.73
C THR A 345 -30.47 -26.65 -6.50
N MET A 346 -29.72 -26.85 -7.59
CA MET A 346 -28.28 -27.11 -7.57
C MET A 346 -27.56 -26.15 -8.51
N TYR A 347 -26.40 -25.68 -8.06
CA TYR A 347 -25.50 -24.79 -8.78
C TYR A 347 -24.13 -25.45 -8.89
N VAL A 348 -23.74 -25.82 -10.10
CA VAL A 348 -22.46 -26.50 -10.35
C VAL A 348 -21.31 -25.48 -10.29
N GLY A 349 -20.29 -25.76 -9.49
CA GLY A 349 -19.14 -24.86 -9.31
C GLY A 349 -18.22 -24.79 -10.54
N ASN A 350 -17.28 -23.83 -10.54
CA ASN A 350 -16.12 -23.92 -11.44
C ASN A 350 -15.20 -25.05 -10.98
N VAL A 351 -14.49 -25.66 -11.93
CA VAL A 351 -13.36 -26.51 -11.58
C VAL A 351 -12.13 -25.61 -11.39
N TRP A 352 -11.55 -25.70 -10.21
CA TRP A 352 -10.30 -25.04 -9.84
C TRP A 352 -9.18 -26.07 -9.77
N SER A 353 -7.94 -25.61 -9.81
CA SER A 353 -6.75 -26.45 -9.73
C SER A 353 -5.68 -25.83 -8.86
N PHE A 354 -4.78 -26.64 -8.34
CA PHE A 354 -3.51 -26.20 -7.75
C PHE A 354 -2.47 -27.30 -7.89
N THR A 355 -1.20 -26.93 -7.85
CA THR A 355 -0.06 -27.85 -7.86
C THR A 355 0.64 -27.81 -6.52
N THR A 356 0.74 -28.99 -5.89
CA THR A 356 1.47 -29.13 -4.64
C THR A 356 2.95 -28.88 -4.82
N GLU A 357 3.59 -28.48 -3.73
CA GLU A 357 5.02 -28.23 -3.65
C GLU A 357 5.91 -29.34 -4.27
N PRO A 358 7.07 -28.99 -4.85
CA PRO A 358 8.02 -29.97 -5.36
C PRO A 358 8.83 -30.63 -4.24
N VAL A 359 9.37 -31.83 -4.51
CA VAL A 359 10.18 -32.58 -3.53
C VAL A 359 11.56 -31.96 -3.25
N ALA A 360 12.05 -31.08 -4.11
CA ALA A 360 13.26 -30.30 -3.91
C ALA A 360 13.14 -28.97 -4.65
N TYR A 361 13.91 -27.97 -4.23
CA TYR A 361 13.95 -26.63 -4.84
C TYR A 361 15.35 -26.36 -5.38
N ALA A 362 15.46 -25.58 -6.45
CA ALA A 362 16.74 -25.08 -6.92
C ALA A 362 17.34 -24.10 -5.89
N ILE A 363 18.66 -24.12 -5.75
CA ILE A 363 19.41 -23.14 -4.95
C ILE A 363 19.70 -21.94 -5.87
N GLU A 364 19.37 -20.75 -5.39
CA GLU A 364 19.65 -19.48 -6.07
C GLU A 364 20.84 -18.76 -5.42
N GLY A 365 21.29 -17.65 -6.03
CA GLY A 365 22.35 -16.82 -5.44
C GLY A 365 23.72 -17.49 -5.34
N ILE A 366 23.98 -18.51 -6.17
CA ILE A 366 25.21 -19.29 -6.15
C ILE A 366 26.39 -18.45 -6.64
N VAL A 367 27.50 -18.47 -5.90
CA VAL A 367 28.77 -17.86 -6.32
C VAL A 367 29.68 -18.93 -6.91
N ALA A 368 29.98 -18.82 -8.20
CA ALA A 368 30.88 -19.74 -8.89
C ALA A 368 32.32 -19.19 -8.98
N THR A 369 33.31 -20.03 -8.65
CA THR A 369 34.74 -19.71 -8.76
C THR A 369 35.53 -20.87 -9.33
N THR A 370 36.71 -20.62 -9.89
CA THR A 370 37.58 -21.66 -10.46
C THR A 370 39.05 -21.31 -10.26
N ASN A 371 39.94 -22.31 -10.21
CA ASN A 371 41.39 -22.09 -10.37
C ASN A 371 41.84 -22.07 -11.85
N GLY A 372 40.92 -22.30 -12.79
CA GLY A 372 41.17 -22.25 -14.22
C GLY A 372 41.34 -20.83 -14.76
N VAL A 373 42.02 -20.70 -15.90
CA VAL A 373 42.16 -19.42 -16.61
C VAL A 373 41.13 -19.36 -17.73
N SER A 374 40.20 -18.40 -17.63
CA SER A 374 39.14 -18.13 -18.61
C SER A 374 39.42 -16.84 -19.41
N GLU A 375 38.86 -16.78 -20.62
CA GLU A 375 38.82 -15.54 -21.41
C GLU A 375 37.72 -14.60 -20.87
N GLU A 376 37.83 -13.30 -21.20
CA GLU A 376 36.82 -12.31 -20.81
C GLU A 376 35.44 -12.69 -21.38
N GLY A 377 34.45 -12.83 -20.49
CA GLY A 377 33.08 -13.21 -20.85
C GLY A 377 32.76 -14.71 -20.77
N SER A 378 33.74 -15.58 -20.50
CA SER A 378 33.57 -17.04 -20.33
C SER A 378 33.98 -17.52 -18.93
N GLY A 379 33.76 -16.68 -17.92
CA GLY A 379 34.07 -16.98 -16.52
C GLY A 379 33.12 -18.00 -15.89
N PRO A 380 33.43 -18.50 -14.67
CA PRO A 380 32.65 -19.54 -14.00
C PRO A 380 31.20 -19.12 -13.70
N GLU A 381 30.92 -17.83 -13.61
CA GLU A 381 29.57 -17.27 -13.44
C GLU A 381 28.59 -17.73 -14.52
N ARG A 382 29.08 -18.05 -15.73
CA ARG A 382 28.27 -18.58 -16.84
C ARG A 382 27.57 -19.89 -16.53
N THR A 383 28.04 -20.62 -15.52
CA THR A 383 27.45 -21.91 -15.16
C THR A 383 26.26 -21.82 -14.21
N ILE A 384 25.91 -20.61 -13.75
CA ILE A 384 24.81 -20.37 -12.79
C ILE A 384 23.98 -19.11 -13.13
N ASP A 385 24.28 -18.42 -14.24
CA ASP A 385 23.64 -17.15 -14.61
C ASP A 385 22.49 -17.30 -15.61
N GLY A 386 22.21 -18.54 -16.06
CA GLY A 386 21.15 -18.83 -17.02
C GLY A 386 21.36 -18.26 -18.42
N SER A 387 22.55 -17.72 -18.74
CA SER A 387 22.77 -16.95 -19.97
C SER A 387 22.53 -17.73 -21.27
N GLY A 388 22.56 -19.06 -21.22
CA GLY A 388 22.22 -19.93 -22.35
C GLY A 388 20.90 -20.68 -22.24
N LEU A 389 20.16 -20.60 -21.12
CA LEU A 389 18.91 -21.33 -20.91
C LEU A 389 17.70 -20.63 -21.55
N ASN A 390 16.84 -21.40 -22.20
CA ASN A 390 15.51 -20.94 -22.62
C ASN A 390 14.44 -21.32 -21.58
N ALA A 391 13.18 -20.94 -21.84
CA ALA A 391 12.05 -21.21 -20.95
C ALA A 391 11.72 -22.71 -20.74
N ASP A 392 12.30 -23.60 -21.53
CA ASP A 392 12.15 -25.07 -21.42
C ASP A 392 13.38 -25.73 -20.78
N ASP A 393 14.25 -24.95 -20.11
CA ASP A 393 15.52 -25.39 -19.52
C ASP A 393 16.48 -26.05 -20.54
N GLN A 394 16.47 -25.56 -21.79
CA GLN A 394 17.38 -26.01 -22.84
C GLN A 394 18.47 -24.98 -23.09
N HIS A 395 19.72 -25.45 -23.15
CA HIS A 395 20.89 -24.59 -23.30
C HIS A 395 21.26 -24.34 -24.77
N SER A 396 21.68 -23.11 -25.05
CA SER A 396 22.16 -22.65 -26.36
C SER A 396 23.46 -23.34 -26.81
N THR A 397 23.88 -23.05 -28.05
CA THR A 397 25.17 -23.47 -28.61
C THR A 397 26.20 -22.33 -28.69
N GLU A 398 25.91 -21.15 -28.15
CA GLU A 398 26.75 -19.97 -28.26
C GLU A 398 27.87 -19.99 -27.21
N ALA A 399 29.12 -19.86 -27.65
CA ALA A 399 30.28 -20.01 -26.77
C ALA A 399 30.34 -18.98 -25.62
N GLY A 400 29.72 -17.80 -25.80
CA GLY A 400 29.67 -16.75 -24.78
C GLY A 400 28.74 -17.06 -23.61
N ASP A 401 27.86 -18.04 -23.77
CA ASP A 401 26.86 -18.43 -22.76
C ASP A 401 27.41 -19.53 -21.83
N MET A 402 28.70 -19.86 -21.92
CA MET A 402 29.28 -21.03 -21.26
C MET A 402 30.63 -20.70 -20.62
N TRP A 403 30.94 -21.42 -19.56
CA TRP A 403 32.27 -21.38 -18.97
C TRP A 403 33.25 -22.21 -19.80
N LEU A 404 34.45 -21.67 -20.03
CA LEU A 404 35.57 -22.38 -20.63
C LEU A 404 36.86 -21.94 -19.93
N ALA A 405 37.67 -22.90 -19.51
CA ALA A 405 38.95 -22.64 -18.86
C ALA A 405 40.05 -23.60 -19.30
N GLY A 406 41.28 -23.08 -19.29
CA GLY A 406 42.50 -23.90 -19.31
C GLY A 406 42.88 -24.33 -17.89
N ALA A 407 43.38 -25.56 -17.75
CA ALA A 407 43.91 -26.04 -16.47
C ALA A 407 45.18 -25.27 -16.07
N PRO A 408 45.32 -24.88 -14.79
CA PRO A 408 46.56 -24.28 -14.27
C PRO A 408 47.74 -25.26 -14.34
N ALA A 409 48.96 -24.72 -14.39
CA ALA A 409 50.16 -25.56 -14.45
C ALA A 409 50.36 -26.31 -13.13
N ASP A 410 50.48 -27.64 -13.22
CA ASP A 410 50.77 -28.57 -12.11
C ASP A 410 49.65 -28.73 -11.04
N GLU A 411 48.43 -28.27 -11.31
CA GLU A 411 47.27 -28.43 -10.44
C GLU A 411 46.07 -29.04 -11.18
N THR A 412 45.20 -29.78 -10.45
CA THR A 412 43.92 -30.25 -10.99
C THR A 412 42.98 -29.05 -11.15
N LEU A 413 42.36 -28.92 -12.33
CA LEU A 413 41.35 -27.90 -12.57
C LEU A 413 40.11 -28.22 -11.72
N TRP A 414 39.56 -27.21 -11.07
CA TRP A 414 38.28 -27.31 -10.38
C TRP A 414 37.40 -26.10 -10.65
N ILE A 415 36.09 -26.31 -10.57
CA ILE A 415 35.08 -25.25 -10.43
C ILE A 415 34.33 -25.48 -9.12
N GLN A 416 34.07 -24.41 -8.37
CA GLN A 416 33.48 -24.42 -7.05
C GLN A 416 32.26 -23.52 -7.03
N TYR A 417 31.26 -23.96 -6.29
CA TYR A 417 29.98 -23.29 -6.07
C TYR A 417 29.82 -23.06 -4.57
N GLU A 418 29.61 -21.82 -4.18
CA GLU A 418 29.33 -21.42 -2.80
C GLU A 418 27.89 -20.92 -2.69
N PHE A 419 27.20 -21.39 -1.66
CA PHE A 419 25.82 -21.05 -1.33
C PHE A 419 25.79 -20.06 -0.16
N ASP A 420 24.66 -19.40 0.08
CA ASP A 420 24.47 -18.45 1.18
C ASP A 420 24.52 -19.16 2.56
N LYS A 421 23.94 -20.36 2.64
CA LYS A 421 23.88 -21.19 3.85
C LYS A 421 24.12 -22.67 3.58
N VAL A 422 24.06 -23.47 4.64
CA VAL A 422 24.16 -24.93 4.54
C VAL A 422 22.82 -25.49 4.06
N TYR A 423 22.85 -26.23 2.96
CA TYR A 423 21.69 -26.92 2.39
C TYR A 423 21.82 -28.42 2.53
N LYS A 424 20.69 -29.13 2.61
CA LYS A 424 20.62 -30.58 2.41
C LYS A 424 20.47 -30.87 0.92
N LEU A 425 21.59 -31.10 0.24
CA LEU A 425 21.62 -31.23 -1.22
C LEU A 425 20.90 -32.48 -1.70
N TYR A 426 20.08 -32.34 -2.73
CA TYR A 426 19.29 -33.42 -3.33
C TYR A 426 19.90 -33.92 -4.63
N GLU A 427 19.90 -33.10 -5.68
CA GLU A 427 20.45 -33.45 -6.98
C GLU A 427 21.25 -32.29 -7.60
N LEU A 428 22.25 -32.63 -8.41
CA LEU A 428 22.95 -31.70 -9.30
C LEU A 428 22.59 -32.06 -10.75
N LEU A 429 21.93 -31.15 -11.44
CA LEU A 429 21.66 -31.20 -12.88
C LEU A 429 22.82 -30.54 -13.63
N VAL A 430 23.29 -31.18 -14.70
CA VAL A 430 24.44 -30.68 -15.46
C VAL A 430 24.11 -30.56 -16.95
N TRP A 431 24.31 -29.35 -17.47
CA TRP A 431 24.45 -29.06 -18.90
C TRP A 431 25.94 -28.92 -19.21
N ASN A 432 26.44 -29.84 -20.02
CA ASN A 432 27.83 -29.87 -20.40
C ASN A 432 28.11 -28.92 -21.58
N TYR A 433 29.38 -28.55 -21.81
CA TYR A 433 29.76 -27.57 -22.84
C TYR A 433 29.18 -27.91 -24.23
N ASN A 434 28.34 -27.03 -24.79
CA ASN A 434 27.40 -27.35 -25.88
C ASN A 434 27.62 -26.62 -27.21
N VAL A 435 28.84 -26.17 -27.51
CA VAL A 435 29.08 -25.51 -28.81
C VAL A 435 28.81 -26.46 -29.99
N MET A 436 28.42 -25.93 -31.16
CA MET A 436 28.09 -26.74 -32.34
C MET A 436 29.22 -27.69 -32.83
N PHE A 437 30.47 -27.38 -32.49
CA PHE A 437 31.64 -28.20 -32.82
C PHE A 437 32.08 -29.12 -31.67
N GLU A 438 31.32 -29.19 -30.58
CA GLU A 438 31.64 -30.00 -29.41
C GLU A 438 31.98 -31.46 -29.78
N PRO A 439 31.28 -32.16 -30.71
CA PRO A 439 31.61 -33.52 -31.09
C PRO A 439 33.04 -33.72 -31.61
N VAL A 440 33.67 -32.64 -32.10
CA VAL A 440 35.05 -32.62 -32.60
C VAL A 440 36.02 -32.08 -31.55
N LEU A 441 35.65 -31.03 -30.81
CA LEU A 441 36.52 -30.35 -29.85
C LEU A 441 36.65 -31.12 -28.54
N GLY A 442 35.52 -31.55 -27.95
CA GLY A 442 35.52 -32.33 -26.72
C GLY A 442 35.86 -31.49 -25.48
N PHE A 443 35.42 -30.24 -25.41
CA PHE A 443 35.72 -29.38 -24.27
C PHE A 443 34.86 -29.70 -23.05
N GLY A 444 33.73 -30.40 -23.23
CA GLY A 444 32.89 -30.80 -22.11
C GLY A 444 33.64 -31.69 -21.11
N LEU A 445 33.31 -31.54 -19.83
CA LEU A 445 33.84 -32.37 -18.75
C LEU A 445 33.38 -33.83 -18.93
N LYS A 446 34.21 -34.79 -18.54
CA LYS A 446 33.85 -36.21 -18.58
C LYS A 446 33.95 -36.83 -17.19
N ASP A 447 35.15 -37.13 -16.71
CA ASP A 447 35.32 -37.72 -15.38
C ASP A 447 35.53 -36.59 -14.37
N VAL A 448 34.67 -36.48 -13.35
CA VAL A 448 34.67 -35.40 -12.36
C VAL A 448 34.55 -36.00 -10.96
N THR A 449 35.41 -35.58 -10.04
CA THR A 449 35.26 -35.88 -8.60
C THR A 449 34.44 -34.76 -7.95
N ILE A 450 33.39 -35.14 -7.22
CA ILE A 450 32.49 -34.21 -6.55
C ILE A 450 32.86 -34.17 -5.07
N GLU A 451 33.15 -32.98 -4.59
CA GLU A 451 33.54 -32.69 -3.23
C GLU A 451 32.57 -31.66 -2.62
N TYR A 452 32.36 -31.71 -1.32
CA TYR A 452 31.47 -30.79 -0.62
C TYR A 452 32.03 -30.37 0.73
N SER A 453 31.56 -29.23 1.23
CA SER A 453 31.98 -28.66 2.50
C SER A 453 30.83 -27.91 3.17
N ALA A 454 30.71 -28.02 4.50
CA ALA A 454 29.75 -27.26 5.29
C ALA A 454 30.32 -25.90 5.78
N ASP A 455 31.64 -25.75 5.85
CA ASP A 455 32.34 -24.59 6.42
C ASP A 455 33.30 -23.89 5.43
N GLY A 456 33.45 -24.45 4.22
CA GLY A 456 34.38 -23.98 3.18
C GLY A 456 35.85 -24.37 3.42
N ALA A 457 36.18 -24.94 4.58
CA ALA A 457 37.54 -25.27 5.01
C ALA A 457 37.81 -26.77 4.96
N GLU A 458 36.90 -27.58 5.49
CA GLU A 458 36.99 -29.04 5.49
C GLU A 458 36.17 -29.62 4.32
N TRP A 459 36.84 -30.36 3.44
CA TRP A 459 36.25 -30.90 2.22
C TRP A 459 36.11 -32.43 2.31
N MET A 460 34.94 -32.92 1.95
CA MET A 460 34.61 -34.34 1.87
C MET A 460 34.36 -34.74 0.41
N VAL A 461 34.78 -35.95 0.03
CA VAL A 461 34.53 -36.50 -1.31
C VAL A 461 33.19 -37.22 -1.29
N LEU A 462 32.24 -36.79 -2.13
CA LEU A 462 30.97 -37.48 -2.36
C LEU A 462 31.19 -38.72 -3.25
N GLY A 463 31.97 -38.55 -4.32
CA GLY A 463 32.29 -39.63 -5.27
C GLY A 463 32.72 -39.10 -6.64
N ASP A 464 32.94 -40.02 -7.58
CA ASP A 464 33.23 -39.70 -8.97
C ASP A 464 31.96 -39.82 -9.83
N ALA A 465 31.78 -38.88 -10.76
CA ALA A 465 30.69 -38.86 -11.73
C ALA A 465 31.24 -38.78 -13.16
N GLU A 466 30.59 -39.48 -14.10
CA GLU A 466 30.85 -39.36 -15.53
C GLU A 466 29.78 -38.47 -16.16
N PHE A 467 30.15 -37.29 -16.65
CA PHE A 467 29.26 -36.35 -17.30
C PHE A 467 29.07 -36.72 -18.77
N ALA A 468 27.81 -36.84 -19.18
CA ALA A 468 27.46 -37.09 -20.57
C ALA A 468 27.88 -35.90 -21.44
N ARG A 469 28.33 -36.20 -22.67
CA ARG A 469 28.68 -35.18 -23.65
C ARG A 469 27.42 -34.42 -24.09
N ALA A 470 27.54 -33.13 -24.35
CA ALA A 470 26.45 -32.31 -24.86
C ALA A 470 26.00 -32.71 -26.27
N THR A 471 24.78 -32.33 -26.66
CA THR A 471 24.18 -32.71 -27.95
C THR A 471 24.66 -31.85 -29.13
N ALA A 472 25.28 -30.70 -28.84
CA ALA A 472 25.70 -29.67 -29.79
C ALA A 472 24.52 -29.07 -30.57
N ARG A 473 23.40 -28.86 -29.87
CA ARG A 473 22.14 -28.30 -30.41
C ARG A 473 21.52 -27.33 -29.43
N ALA A 474 20.76 -26.38 -29.94
CA ALA A 474 20.09 -25.36 -29.13
C ALA A 474 18.88 -25.90 -28.32
N ASP A 475 18.52 -27.18 -28.49
CA ASP A 475 17.48 -27.88 -27.72
C ASP A 475 18.09 -28.78 -26.63
N TYR A 476 19.29 -28.43 -26.13
CA TYR A 476 20.03 -29.28 -25.19
C TYR A 476 19.53 -29.14 -23.75
N ALA A 477 18.70 -30.08 -23.30
CA ALA A 477 18.36 -30.24 -21.89
C ALA A 477 19.47 -30.95 -21.08
N ALA A 478 19.50 -30.76 -19.76
CA ALA A 478 20.39 -31.48 -18.86
C ALA A 478 20.30 -32.99 -19.10
N ASN A 479 21.44 -33.61 -19.36
CA ASN A 479 21.52 -35.04 -19.68
C ASN A 479 22.32 -35.83 -18.65
N THR A 480 22.79 -35.15 -17.60
CA THR A 480 23.46 -35.75 -16.45
C THR A 480 22.78 -35.25 -15.18
N VAL A 481 22.41 -36.20 -14.32
CA VAL A 481 21.88 -35.94 -12.97
C VAL A 481 22.77 -36.69 -11.99
N VAL A 482 23.27 -35.97 -10.99
CA VAL A 482 24.07 -36.53 -9.90
C VAL A 482 23.23 -36.52 -8.63
N ASP A 483 23.07 -37.68 -8.00
CA ASP A 483 22.48 -37.81 -6.66
C ASP A 483 23.47 -37.29 -5.60
N MET A 484 23.07 -36.25 -4.89
CA MET A 484 23.87 -35.60 -3.84
C MET A 484 23.72 -36.29 -2.48
N GLN A 485 22.93 -37.37 -2.38
CA GLN A 485 22.80 -38.24 -1.21
C GLN A 485 22.35 -37.54 0.08
N GLY A 486 21.75 -36.35 -0.01
CA GLY A 486 21.29 -35.60 1.16
C GLY A 486 22.42 -35.00 2.00
N VAL A 487 23.61 -34.77 1.42
CA VAL A 487 24.74 -34.21 2.19
C VAL A 487 24.47 -32.75 2.59
N ALA A 488 24.88 -32.39 3.81
CA ALA A 488 24.86 -31.01 4.30
C ALA A 488 26.06 -30.25 3.74
N ALA A 489 25.82 -29.22 2.93
CA ALA A 489 26.89 -28.45 2.29
C ALA A 489 26.52 -26.98 2.09
N LYS A 490 27.49 -26.10 2.32
CA LYS A 490 27.49 -24.69 1.90
C LYS A 490 28.34 -24.49 0.64
N SER A 491 29.18 -25.45 0.28
CA SER A 491 29.97 -25.38 -0.95
C SER A 491 30.11 -26.76 -1.60
N VAL A 492 30.12 -26.76 -2.94
CA VAL A 492 30.41 -27.94 -3.77
C VAL A 492 31.55 -27.62 -4.72
N ARG A 493 32.47 -28.57 -4.92
CA ARG A 493 33.59 -28.45 -5.85
C ARG A 493 33.58 -29.63 -6.82
N LEU A 494 33.71 -29.31 -8.10
CA LEU A 494 33.86 -30.25 -9.20
C LEU A 494 35.33 -30.27 -9.62
N SER A 495 36.06 -31.29 -9.18
CA SER A 495 37.45 -31.52 -9.54
C SER A 495 37.53 -32.30 -10.85
N VAL A 496 38.06 -31.67 -11.90
CA VAL A 496 38.05 -32.17 -13.27
C VAL A 496 39.17 -33.20 -13.48
N ASN A 497 38.82 -34.47 -13.65
CA ASN A 497 39.77 -35.54 -13.92
C ASN A 497 40.03 -35.72 -15.42
N SER A 498 39.01 -35.53 -16.27
CA SER A 498 39.14 -35.64 -17.72
C SER A 498 38.02 -34.88 -18.47
N GLY A 499 38.22 -34.68 -19.78
CA GLY A 499 37.25 -34.11 -20.71
C GLY A 499 37.00 -35.06 -21.88
N HIS A 500 36.01 -34.76 -22.72
CA HIS A 500 35.68 -35.61 -23.88
C HIS A 500 36.72 -35.53 -25.01
N GLY A 501 37.60 -34.54 -24.99
CA GLY A 501 38.65 -34.26 -25.97
C GLY A 501 40.08 -34.31 -25.40
N MET A 502 41.07 -34.00 -26.24
CA MET A 502 42.50 -34.04 -25.89
C MET A 502 43.18 -32.66 -25.95
N LEU A 503 42.40 -31.58 -26.08
CA LEU A 503 42.89 -30.22 -26.34
C LEU A 503 43.32 -29.44 -25.07
N GLY A 504 43.09 -30.00 -23.88
CA GLY A 504 43.54 -29.39 -22.61
C GLY A 504 42.74 -28.17 -22.15
N GLN A 505 41.57 -27.94 -22.74
CA GLN A 505 40.56 -26.98 -22.30
C GLN A 505 39.31 -27.73 -21.84
N TYR A 506 38.64 -27.17 -20.85
CA TYR A 506 37.50 -27.77 -20.16
C TYR A 506 36.42 -26.71 -19.99
N GLY A 507 35.17 -27.09 -20.24
CA GLY A 507 34.04 -26.18 -20.14
C GLY A 507 32.79 -26.85 -19.63
N LEU A 508 31.85 -26.00 -19.21
CA LEU A 508 30.55 -26.37 -18.71
C LEU A 508 29.54 -25.31 -19.16
N SER A 509 28.32 -25.72 -19.47
CA SER A 509 27.27 -24.79 -19.87
C SER A 509 26.58 -24.23 -18.63
N GLU A 510 25.93 -25.09 -17.85
CA GLU A 510 25.09 -24.70 -16.73
C GLU A 510 25.04 -25.83 -15.70
N VAL A 511 24.85 -25.48 -14.43
CA VAL A 511 24.51 -26.42 -13.37
C VAL A 511 23.34 -25.90 -12.54
N SER A 512 22.49 -26.82 -12.09
CA SER A 512 21.46 -26.51 -11.11
C SER A 512 21.59 -27.46 -9.92
N PHE A 513 21.80 -26.88 -8.74
CA PHE A 513 21.79 -27.62 -7.48
C PHE A 513 20.40 -27.53 -6.88
N THR A 514 19.85 -28.66 -6.45
CA THR A 514 18.58 -28.71 -5.74
C THR A 514 18.76 -29.16 -4.29
N TYR A 515 17.84 -28.79 -3.41
CA TYR A 515 17.88 -29.14 -1.99
C TYR A 515 16.51 -29.58 -1.44
N ILE A 516 16.55 -30.42 -0.41
CA ILE A 516 15.39 -30.73 0.42
C ILE A 516 15.27 -29.63 1.49
N PRO A 517 14.14 -28.91 1.58
CA PRO A 517 14.01 -27.83 2.54
C PRO A 517 13.71 -28.38 3.93
N VAL A 518 14.77 -28.63 4.68
CA VAL A 518 14.73 -29.22 6.03
C VAL A 518 14.66 -28.17 7.15
N GLN A 519 14.85 -26.89 6.83
CA GLN A 519 14.66 -25.76 7.74
C GLN A 519 13.24 -25.18 7.59
N ALA A 520 12.76 -24.54 8.66
CA ALA A 520 11.51 -23.77 8.63
C ALA A 520 11.63 -22.58 7.66
N ARG A 521 10.52 -22.23 7.00
CA ARG A 521 10.44 -21.12 6.04
C ARG A 521 9.07 -20.45 6.10
N GLU A 522 8.90 -19.32 5.41
CA GLU A 522 7.62 -18.59 5.30
C GLU A 522 6.97 -18.31 6.67
N PRO A 523 7.63 -17.55 7.56
CA PRO A 523 7.09 -17.22 8.87
C PRO A 523 5.81 -16.38 8.78
N GLN A 524 4.95 -16.57 9.78
CA GLN A 524 3.79 -15.74 10.07
C GLN A 524 3.81 -15.43 11.57
N PRO A 525 3.84 -14.15 12.01
CA PRO A 525 3.98 -12.95 11.18
C PRO A 525 5.21 -13.00 10.26
N ALA A 526 5.11 -12.36 9.09
CA ALA A 526 6.22 -12.28 8.14
C ALA A 526 7.45 -11.64 8.80
N ASP A 527 8.64 -12.01 8.32
CA ASP A 527 9.88 -11.44 8.84
C ASP A 527 9.91 -9.91 8.61
N GLY A 528 10.19 -9.16 9.66
CA GLY A 528 10.14 -7.70 9.68
C GLY A 528 8.74 -7.09 9.78
N ALA A 529 7.68 -7.88 9.96
CA ALA A 529 6.31 -7.36 10.05
C ALA A 529 6.16 -6.34 11.18
N THR A 530 5.43 -5.26 10.93
CA THR A 530 5.08 -4.22 11.93
C THR A 530 3.60 -4.28 12.26
N ASP A 531 3.20 -3.56 13.31
CA ASP A 531 1.81 -3.46 13.76
C ASP A 531 1.11 -4.80 14.03
N VAL A 532 1.89 -5.80 14.43
CA VAL A 532 1.36 -7.13 14.75
C VAL A 532 0.52 -7.06 16.04
N ASP A 533 -0.67 -7.67 16.02
CA ASP A 533 -1.50 -7.79 17.21
C ASP A 533 -0.74 -8.53 18.32
N PRO A 534 -0.66 -8.00 19.56
CA PRO A 534 -0.03 -8.70 20.68
C PRO A 534 -0.64 -10.07 21.02
N ALA A 535 -1.81 -10.41 20.46
CA ALA A 535 -2.44 -11.72 20.52
C ALA A 535 -2.08 -12.65 19.35
N ALA A 536 -1.21 -12.23 18.43
CA ALA A 536 -0.82 -13.01 17.26
C ALA A 536 -0.19 -14.35 17.65
N ALA A 537 -0.55 -15.39 16.89
CA ALA A 537 0.13 -16.68 16.93
C ALA A 537 1.22 -16.71 15.86
N LEU A 538 2.27 -17.47 16.15
CA LEU A 538 3.32 -17.78 15.19
C LEU A 538 2.93 -19.02 14.39
N SER A 539 3.17 -19.01 13.09
CA SER A 539 3.12 -20.20 12.24
C SER A 539 4.19 -20.12 11.15
N TRP A 540 4.54 -21.25 10.57
CA TRP A 540 5.59 -21.32 9.56
C TRP A 540 5.35 -22.53 8.67
N ARG A 541 6.06 -22.57 7.54
CA ARG A 541 6.15 -23.75 6.70
C ARG A 541 7.24 -24.67 7.24
N ALA A 542 6.82 -25.85 7.68
CA ALA A 542 7.71 -26.84 8.29
C ALA A 542 8.82 -27.32 7.35
N GLY A 543 9.97 -27.64 7.96
CA GLY A 543 11.00 -28.46 7.35
C GLY A 543 10.45 -29.83 6.95
N ARG A 544 10.81 -30.32 5.76
CA ARG A 544 10.19 -31.49 5.13
C ARG A 544 10.36 -32.81 5.88
N GLU A 545 11.39 -32.91 6.70
CA GLU A 545 11.72 -34.09 7.51
C GLU A 545 11.45 -33.87 9.01
N ALA A 546 10.85 -32.73 9.36
CA ALA A 546 10.57 -32.39 10.74
C ALA A 546 9.45 -33.25 11.31
N THR A 547 9.63 -33.65 12.56
CA THR A 547 8.63 -34.36 13.38
C THR A 547 8.17 -33.53 14.58
N SER A 548 8.96 -32.53 14.95
CA SER A 548 8.66 -31.49 15.93
C SER A 548 9.52 -30.26 15.67
N HIS A 549 9.16 -29.13 16.27
CA HIS A 549 9.78 -27.84 16.01
C HIS A 549 10.24 -27.22 17.32
N GLU A 550 11.54 -26.97 17.50
CA GLU A 550 12.04 -26.24 18.66
C GLU A 550 11.88 -24.72 18.43
N VAL A 551 11.01 -24.08 19.21
CA VAL A 551 10.67 -22.66 19.08
C VAL A 551 11.54 -21.85 20.03
N HIS A 552 12.42 -21.02 19.47
CA HIS A 552 13.23 -20.07 20.20
C HIS A 552 12.63 -18.67 20.07
N PHE A 553 12.43 -17.95 21.17
CA PHE A 553 11.67 -16.68 21.15
C PHE A 553 12.15 -15.71 22.23
N GLY A 554 12.33 -14.43 21.88
CA GLY A 554 12.78 -13.40 22.83
C GLY A 554 12.76 -11.99 22.24
N THR A 555 13.32 -11.03 22.98
CA THR A 555 13.49 -9.63 22.53
C THR A 555 14.95 -9.28 22.22
N ASP A 556 15.87 -10.23 22.39
CA ASP A 556 17.29 -10.10 22.08
C ASP A 556 17.64 -11.10 20.95
N PRO A 557 18.04 -10.63 19.75
CA PRO A 557 18.35 -11.51 18.64
C PRO A 557 19.57 -12.42 18.91
N GLU A 558 20.45 -12.04 19.85
CA GLU A 558 21.66 -12.80 20.18
C GLU A 558 21.44 -13.85 21.30
N ASP A 559 20.29 -13.80 22.00
CA ASP A 559 19.93 -14.74 23.08
C ASP A 559 18.45 -15.15 23.00
N LEU A 560 18.17 -16.15 22.16
CA LEU A 560 16.82 -16.70 21.97
C LEU A 560 16.61 -18.00 22.77
N PRO A 561 15.97 -17.94 23.95
CA PRO A 561 15.70 -19.13 24.75
C PRO A 561 14.66 -20.02 24.06
N LEU A 562 14.80 -21.35 24.24
CA LEU A 562 13.78 -22.32 23.85
C LEU A 562 12.51 -22.13 24.70
N VAL A 563 11.38 -21.82 24.06
CA VAL A 563 10.09 -21.58 24.73
C VAL A 563 9.09 -22.72 24.53
N GLY A 564 9.29 -23.60 23.54
CA GLY A 564 8.41 -24.74 23.31
C GLY A 564 8.89 -25.68 22.21
N SER A 565 8.25 -26.86 22.13
CA SER A 565 8.52 -27.87 21.09
C SER A 565 7.24 -28.47 20.51
N PRO A 566 6.38 -27.68 19.83
CA PRO A 566 5.14 -28.20 19.25
C PRO A 566 5.40 -29.25 18.15
N ALA A 567 4.42 -30.12 17.93
CA ALA A 567 4.40 -31.08 16.82
C ALA A 567 3.77 -30.50 15.54
N GLN A 568 3.06 -29.37 15.65
CA GLN A 568 2.49 -28.63 14.53
C GLN A 568 3.35 -27.39 14.27
N ALA A 569 3.35 -26.92 13.03
CA ALA A 569 4.09 -25.73 12.59
C ALA A 569 3.41 -24.41 13.02
N ALA A 570 2.98 -24.36 14.28
CA ALA A 570 2.33 -23.22 14.90
C ALA A 570 2.62 -23.16 16.41
N PHE A 571 2.72 -21.95 16.94
CA PHE A 571 2.99 -21.69 18.35
C PHE A 571 2.35 -20.38 18.79
N THR A 572 1.68 -20.36 19.94
CA THR A 572 1.16 -19.12 20.54
C THR A 572 2.08 -18.69 21.68
N PRO A 573 2.78 -17.56 21.56
CA PRO A 573 3.62 -17.03 22.63
C PRO A 573 2.82 -16.68 23.89
N ALA A 574 3.53 -16.47 24.99
CA ALA A 574 2.95 -15.75 26.13
C ALA A 574 2.59 -14.32 25.70
N ALA A 575 1.68 -13.66 26.44
CA ALA A 575 1.19 -12.32 26.10
C ALA A 575 2.34 -11.37 25.72
N LEU A 576 2.31 -10.88 24.49
CA LEU A 576 3.32 -9.98 23.93
C LEU A 576 3.04 -8.56 24.44
N ASP A 577 4.08 -7.78 24.68
CA ASP A 577 3.94 -6.36 24.99
C ASP A 577 3.72 -5.52 23.72
N PHE A 578 2.95 -4.43 23.83
CA PHE A 578 2.81 -3.41 22.78
C PHE A 578 4.17 -2.75 22.46
N GLY A 579 4.30 -2.23 21.23
CA GLY A 579 5.45 -1.44 20.78
C GLY A 579 6.80 -2.14 20.97
N THR A 580 6.83 -3.47 20.87
CA THR A 580 8.01 -4.28 21.18
C THR A 580 8.37 -5.16 19.99
N THR A 581 9.65 -5.14 19.61
CA THR A 581 10.21 -6.05 18.61
C THR A 581 10.59 -7.38 19.25
N TYR A 582 10.07 -8.47 18.69
CA TYR A 582 10.39 -9.83 19.07
C TYR A 582 11.18 -10.50 17.96
N TYR A 583 12.06 -11.40 18.37
CA TYR A 583 12.89 -12.23 17.53
C TYR A 583 12.58 -13.69 17.83
N TRP A 584 12.55 -14.51 16.79
CA TRP A 584 12.23 -15.92 16.93
C TRP A 584 12.87 -16.77 15.86
N ARG A 585 13.17 -18.01 16.20
CA ARG A 585 13.81 -18.98 15.31
C ARG A 585 13.18 -20.33 15.53
N ILE A 586 13.05 -21.11 14.47
CA ILE A 586 12.56 -22.49 14.54
C ILE A 586 13.69 -23.44 14.16
N ASP A 587 14.04 -24.34 15.08
CA ASP A 587 14.97 -25.42 14.82
C ASP A 587 14.16 -26.70 14.53
N GLU A 588 14.30 -27.22 13.32
CA GLU A 588 13.50 -28.34 12.82
C GLU A 588 14.09 -29.68 13.28
N VAL A 589 13.30 -30.48 13.99
CA VAL A 589 13.76 -31.72 14.64
C VAL A 589 13.23 -32.94 13.89
N GLY A 590 14.13 -33.66 13.23
CA GLY A 590 13.90 -34.97 12.60
C GLY A 590 14.92 -36.00 13.07
N ASP A 591 15.49 -36.76 12.13
CA ASP A 591 16.66 -37.62 12.40
C ASP A 591 17.90 -36.79 12.79
N GLU A 592 17.96 -35.56 12.26
CA GLU A 592 18.93 -34.52 12.59
C GLU A 592 18.17 -33.24 12.98
N VAL A 593 18.84 -32.33 13.69
CA VAL A 593 18.30 -31.01 14.03
C VAL A 593 18.86 -29.97 13.06
N TRP A 594 17.97 -29.27 12.37
CA TRP A 594 18.31 -28.23 11.42
C TRP A 594 17.89 -26.87 11.99
N ALA A 595 18.88 -26.12 12.49
CA ALA A 595 18.63 -24.79 13.01
C ALA A 595 18.11 -23.86 11.92
N GLY A 596 17.06 -23.09 12.22
CA GLY A 596 16.52 -22.08 11.30
C GLY A 596 17.32 -20.79 11.32
N GLU A 597 16.87 -19.80 10.54
CA GLU A 597 17.34 -18.43 10.65
C GLU A 597 16.41 -17.64 11.60
N PRO A 598 16.94 -16.66 12.35
CA PRO A 598 16.10 -15.80 13.18
C PRO A 598 15.25 -14.86 12.31
N TRP A 599 13.97 -14.78 12.63
CA TRP A 599 13.00 -13.82 12.11
C TRP A 599 12.63 -12.80 13.17
N SER A 600 12.04 -11.69 12.75
CA SER A 600 11.60 -10.61 13.63
C SER A 600 10.20 -10.11 13.30
N PHE A 601 9.51 -9.53 14.28
CA PHE A 601 8.32 -8.70 14.05
C PHE A 601 8.17 -7.69 15.19
N SER A 602 7.46 -6.59 14.95
CA SER A 602 7.13 -5.57 15.94
C SER A 602 5.63 -5.51 16.17
N THR A 603 5.23 -5.53 17.44
CA THR A 603 3.82 -5.39 17.83
C THR A 603 3.33 -3.96 17.66
N LEU A 604 2.04 -3.78 17.38
CA LEU A 604 1.41 -2.47 17.36
C LEU A 604 1.62 -1.74 18.70
N GLU A 605 1.71 -0.41 18.66
CA GLU A 605 1.99 0.38 19.87
C GLU A 605 0.75 0.62 20.73
N PHE A 606 -0.43 0.75 20.13
CA PHE A 606 -1.66 1.10 20.84
C PHE A 606 -2.90 0.38 20.30
N ALA A 607 -3.63 -0.30 21.17
CA ALA A 607 -4.97 -0.78 20.89
C ALA A 607 -5.98 0.38 20.86
N LEU A 608 -6.89 0.36 19.89
CA LEU A 608 -7.91 1.39 19.70
C LEU A 608 -9.03 1.28 20.75
N ILE A 609 -9.33 2.38 21.44
CA ILE A 609 -10.50 2.53 22.33
C ILE A 609 -11.66 3.16 21.54
N GLU A 610 -11.34 4.16 20.72
CA GLU A 610 -12.29 4.95 19.95
C GLU A 610 -11.58 5.52 18.72
N GLY A 611 -12.06 5.16 17.53
CA GLY A 611 -11.67 5.80 16.27
C GLY A 611 -12.82 6.57 15.63
N PHE A 612 -13.97 6.69 16.29
CA PHE A 612 -15.16 7.42 15.84
C PHE A 612 -15.83 6.90 14.54
N GLU A 613 -15.33 5.82 13.95
CA GLU A 613 -15.81 5.24 12.68
C GLU A 613 -17.19 4.57 12.73
N THR A 614 -17.67 4.20 13.92
CA THR A 614 -18.90 3.41 14.06
C THR A 614 -20.18 4.24 14.11
N TYR A 615 -20.08 5.56 14.18
CA TYR A 615 -21.24 6.45 14.32
C TYR A 615 -21.89 6.77 12.98
N THR A 616 -23.22 6.84 12.94
CA THR A 616 -24.00 7.16 11.74
C THR A 616 -24.81 8.44 11.95
N ASP A 617 -25.54 8.84 10.91
CA ASP A 617 -26.45 9.99 10.95
C ASP A 617 -27.87 9.60 11.43
N ASP A 618 -28.06 8.37 11.93
CA ASP A 618 -29.36 7.84 12.37
C ASP A 618 -29.61 8.10 13.87
N ILE A 619 -30.29 9.21 14.17
CA ILE A 619 -30.74 9.55 15.53
C ILE A 619 -31.81 8.58 16.03
N ASP A 620 -32.70 8.11 15.16
CA ASP A 620 -33.85 7.28 15.58
C ASP A 620 -33.38 5.89 16.03
N ALA A 621 -32.26 5.40 15.47
CA ALA A 621 -31.57 4.19 15.89
C ALA A 621 -30.65 4.40 17.12
N GLY A 622 -30.38 5.64 17.53
CA GLY A 622 -29.45 5.97 18.61
C GLY A 622 -27.98 5.75 18.24
N GLU A 623 -27.64 5.91 16.96
CA GLU A 623 -26.32 5.66 16.40
C GLU A 623 -25.50 6.95 16.19
N ALA A 624 -26.06 8.10 16.54
CA ALA A 624 -25.35 9.37 16.44
C ALA A 624 -24.27 9.49 17.52
N ILE A 625 -23.20 10.21 17.20
CA ILE A 625 -22.02 10.34 18.08
C ILE A 625 -22.36 10.86 19.49
N PHE A 626 -23.32 11.79 19.61
CA PHE A 626 -23.77 12.36 20.88
C PHE A 626 -24.67 11.43 21.71
N ASP A 627 -25.18 10.34 21.13
CA ASP A 627 -25.91 9.31 21.90
C ASP A 627 -24.94 8.47 22.76
N THR A 628 -23.67 8.38 22.35
CA THR A 628 -22.60 7.70 23.09
C THR A 628 -21.75 8.66 23.93
N TRP A 629 -21.41 9.82 23.37
CA TRP A 629 -20.60 10.85 24.01
C TRP A 629 -21.50 11.95 24.59
N ILE A 630 -21.77 11.83 25.89
CA ILE A 630 -22.70 12.68 26.62
C ILE A 630 -22.12 14.09 26.82
N ASP A 631 -22.82 15.10 26.31
CA ASP A 631 -22.40 16.50 26.29
C ASP A 631 -23.22 17.40 27.23
N GLY A 632 -23.07 18.72 27.05
CA GLY A 632 -23.65 19.79 27.85
C GLY A 632 -25.17 19.77 27.95
N TRP A 633 -25.86 19.20 26.96
CA TRP A 633 -27.32 19.08 26.97
C TRP A 633 -27.82 18.13 28.04
N VAL A 634 -27.00 17.14 28.40
CA VAL A 634 -27.31 16.13 29.41
C VAL A 634 -26.55 16.38 30.71
N ASN A 635 -25.26 16.73 30.62
CA ASN A 635 -24.38 16.88 31.78
C ASN A 635 -24.29 18.32 32.34
N ASN A 636 -25.00 19.28 31.75
CA ASN A 636 -25.07 20.69 32.15
C ASN A 636 -23.70 21.42 32.15
N THR A 637 -22.84 21.09 31.19
CA THR A 637 -21.59 21.82 30.91
C THR A 637 -21.71 22.61 29.60
N GLY A 638 -20.66 23.33 29.20
CA GLY A 638 -20.64 24.11 27.95
C GLY A 638 -20.35 23.32 26.66
N SER A 639 -20.31 21.98 26.71
CA SER A 639 -19.95 21.15 25.55
C SER A 639 -21.12 20.87 24.62
N THR A 640 -20.83 20.77 23.33
CA THR A 640 -21.69 20.11 22.33
C THR A 640 -20.86 19.12 21.52
N VAL A 641 -21.29 17.87 21.45
CA VAL A 641 -20.62 16.83 20.65
C VAL A 641 -21.33 16.69 19.30
N GLY A 642 -20.56 16.64 18.22
CA GLY A 642 -21.12 16.55 16.88
C GLY A 642 -21.59 17.90 16.34
N TYR A 643 -21.90 17.92 15.05
CA TYR A 643 -22.61 19.03 14.42
C TYR A 643 -24.10 19.00 14.76
N LEU A 644 -24.76 20.16 14.62
CA LEU A 644 -26.21 20.28 14.85
C LEU A 644 -27.04 19.75 13.66
N GLU A 645 -26.39 19.56 12.52
CA GLU A 645 -27.00 19.08 11.27
C GLU A 645 -26.12 17.96 10.72
N THR A 646 -26.70 17.08 9.89
CA THR A 646 -25.95 15.98 9.30
C THR A 646 -24.94 16.49 8.25
N PRO A 647 -23.77 15.83 8.11
CA PRO A 647 -23.30 14.72 8.93
C PRO A 647 -22.93 15.15 10.35
N PHE A 648 -23.28 14.35 11.36
CA PHE A 648 -23.05 14.75 12.76
C PHE A 648 -21.57 14.65 13.17
N ALA A 649 -20.84 13.67 12.65
CA ALA A 649 -19.39 13.59 12.81
C ALA A 649 -18.66 14.39 11.71
N GLU A 650 -17.43 14.83 12.00
CA GLU A 650 -16.61 15.59 11.07
C GLU A 650 -15.98 14.64 10.04
N ARG A 651 -16.12 14.93 8.73
CA ARG A 651 -15.66 14.05 7.64
C ARG A 651 -14.52 14.63 6.79
N THR A 652 -14.09 15.85 7.09
CA THR A 652 -13.05 16.60 6.36
C THR A 652 -11.81 16.83 7.19
N ILE A 653 -11.96 17.09 8.49
CA ILE A 653 -10.85 17.19 9.46
C ILE A 653 -10.78 15.86 10.20
N VAL A 654 -10.08 14.90 9.60
CA VAL A 654 -9.99 13.50 10.06
C VAL A 654 -8.51 13.11 10.17
N ARG A 655 -8.12 12.36 11.20
CA ARG A 655 -6.73 11.90 11.38
C ARG A 655 -6.52 10.56 10.70
N SER A 656 -7.42 9.62 10.92
CA SER A 656 -7.48 8.34 10.23
C SER A 656 -8.93 7.89 10.05
N GLY A 657 -9.19 6.93 9.17
CA GLY A 657 -10.56 6.51 8.88
C GLY A 657 -11.37 7.55 8.11
N ARG A 658 -12.67 7.64 8.40
CA ARG A 658 -13.66 8.42 7.66
C ARG A 658 -14.18 9.61 8.45
N GLN A 659 -14.04 9.62 9.78
CA GLN A 659 -14.62 10.68 10.59
C GLN A 659 -13.95 10.88 11.95
N SER A 660 -13.99 12.12 12.46
CA SER A 660 -13.52 12.48 13.80
C SER A 660 -14.64 13.10 14.65
N MET A 661 -14.42 13.25 15.95
CA MET A 661 -15.37 13.92 16.84
C MET A 661 -15.13 15.44 16.87
N PRO A 662 -16.04 16.28 16.35
CA PRO A 662 -16.06 17.69 16.70
C PRO A 662 -16.63 17.87 18.11
N LEU A 663 -15.88 18.56 18.96
CA LEU A 663 -16.28 18.98 20.30
C LEU A 663 -16.27 20.50 20.38
N PHE A 664 -17.47 21.09 20.37
CA PHE A 664 -17.65 22.50 20.65
C PHE A 664 -17.60 22.74 22.17
N TYR A 665 -16.97 23.83 22.59
CA TYR A 665 -16.92 24.26 23.98
C TYR A 665 -17.34 25.73 24.11
N ASP A 666 -18.13 26.04 25.14
CA ASP A 666 -18.49 27.39 25.55
C ASP A 666 -18.30 27.57 27.06
N ASN A 667 -17.17 28.17 27.45
CA ASN A 667 -16.83 28.43 28.84
C ASN A 667 -17.18 29.87 29.27
N THR A 668 -18.03 30.59 28.53
CA THR A 668 -18.43 31.96 28.86
C THR A 668 -19.44 32.03 30.01
N SER A 669 -20.14 30.93 30.26
CA SER A 669 -21.19 30.81 31.27
C SER A 669 -20.89 29.69 32.27
N SER A 670 -21.47 29.79 33.47
CA SER A 670 -21.35 28.75 34.50
C SER A 670 -21.83 27.40 33.95
N PRO A 671 -21.09 26.29 34.15
CA PRO A 671 -20.04 26.11 35.15
C PRO A 671 -18.61 26.51 34.71
N PHE A 672 -18.45 27.18 33.57
CA PHE A 672 -17.17 27.67 33.03
C PHE A 672 -16.17 26.57 32.65
N TYR A 673 -16.68 25.39 32.35
CA TYR A 673 -15.96 24.33 31.66
C TYR A 673 -16.94 23.57 30.76
N SER A 674 -16.41 22.91 29.75
CA SER A 674 -17.13 22.09 28.78
C SER A 674 -16.56 20.69 28.86
N GLU A 675 -17.39 19.67 29.00
CA GLU A 675 -16.93 18.29 29.15
C GLU A 675 -17.86 17.36 28.40
N THR A 676 -17.29 16.45 27.61
CA THR A 676 -18.02 15.30 27.08
C THR A 676 -17.54 14.03 27.77
N SER A 677 -18.41 13.05 27.96
CA SER A 677 -18.07 11.78 28.59
C SER A 677 -18.72 10.57 27.93
N ARG A 678 -17.96 9.48 27.85
CA ARG A 678 -18.43 8.16 27.40
C ARG A 678 -18.36 7.18 28.56
N THR A 679 -19.44 6.45 28.81
CA THR A 679 -19.47 5.32 29.75
C THR A 679 -19.44 4.02 28.96
N PHE A 680 -18.52 3.12 29.29
CA PHE A 680 -18.40 1.84 28.60
C PHE A 680 -19.48 0.85 29.08
N ALA A 681 -20.03 0.07 28.15
CA ALA A 681 -21.05 -0.93 28.47
C ALA A 681 -20.54 -1.98 29.47
N THR A 682 -19.25 -2.29 29.42
CA THR A 682 -18.53 -3.09 30.42
C THR A 682 -17.21 -2.40 30.77
N PRO A 683 -16.78 -2.43 32.05
CA PRO A 683 -15.50 -1.85 32.44
C PRO A 683 -14.33 -2.46 31.65
N GLN A 684 -13.49 -1.60 31.10
CA GLN A 684 -12.37 -1.96 30.23
C GLN A 684 -11.09 -2.22 31.04
N ASN A 685 -10.26 -3.16 30.56
CA ASN A 685 -8.93 -3.42 31.11
C ASN A 685 -7.86 -2.83 30.19
N TRP A 686 -7.17 -1.79 30.65
CA TRP A 686 -6.12 -1.10 29.90
C TRP A 686 -4.71 -1.41 30.42
N THR A 687 -4.53 -2.48 31.22
CA THR A 687 -3.20 -2.83 31.80
C THR A 687 -2.60 -4.11 31.23
N GLY A 688 -3.15 -4.64 30.13
CA GLY A 688 -2.60 -5.81 29.44
C GLY A 688 -1.38 -5.48 28.58
N ASN A 689 -0.60 -6.50 28.20
CA ASN A 689 0.41 -6.39 27.13
C ASN A 689 1.40 -5.22 27.34
N GLY A 690 1.83 -5.01 28.58
CA GLY A 690 2.81 -3.97 28.91
C GLY A 690 2.32 -2.53 28.76
N ALA A 691 1.01 -2.31 28.55
CA ALA A 691 0.46 -0.97 28.36
C ALA A 691 0.74 -0.04 29.55
N ASP A 692 1.26 1.14 29.25
CA ASP A 692 1.63 2.17 30.23
C ASP A 692 1.23 3.60 29.81
N THR A 693 0.62 3.75 28.63
CA THR A 693 0.32 5.05 28.02
C THR A 693 -1.09 5.07 27.43
N LEU A 694 -1.83 6.14 27.71
CA LEU A 694 -3.06 6.51 26.98
C LEU A 694 -2.70 7.53 25.90
N ARG A 695 -3.21 7.36 24.70
CA ARG A 695 -2.99 8.25 23.54
C ARG A 695 -4.32 8.79 23.03
N LEU A 696 -4.32 10.04 22.58
CA LEU A 696 -5.38 10.61 21.76
C LEU A 696 -4.81 11.69 20.83
N PHE A 697 -5.45 11.90 19.69
CA PHE A 697 -5.10 12.98 18.77
C PHE A 697 -6.11 14.11 18.87
N VAL A 698 -5.60 15.35 18.89
CA VAL A 698 -6.43 16.55 18.98
C VAL A 698 -6.01 17.59 17.96
N ALA A 699 -6.99 18.20 17.30
CA ALA A 699 -6.79 19.34 16.42
C ALA A 699 -7.66 20.51 16.86
N GLY A 700 -7.04 21.67 17.03
CA GLY A 700 -7.70 22.93 17.37
C GLY A 700 -7.82 23.87 16.17
N GLN A 701 -8.33 25.07 16.44
CA GLN A 701 -8.38 26.16 15.46
C GLN A 701 -7.58 27.36 15.95
N ALA A 702 -6.61 27.82 15.15
CA ALA A 702 -5.77 28.94 15.53
C ALA A 702 -6.60 30.19 15.93
N PRO A 703 -6.27 30.85 17.06
CA PRO A 703 -6.94 32.06 17.48
C PRO A 703 -6.65 33.21 16.50
N ALA A 704 -7.36 34.33 16.65
CA ALA A 704 -7.04 35.55 15.92
C ALA A 704 -5.57 35.95 16.14
N PHE A 705 -5.12 35.92 17.40
CA PHE A 705 -3.72 36.06 17.80
C PHE A 705 -3.58 35.70 19.27
N VAL A 706 -2.61 34.87 19.62
CA VAL A 706 -2.16 34.64 20.99
C VAL A 706 -0.63 34.59 21.01
N GLU A 707 -0.02 35.32 21.93
CA GLU A 707 1.39 35.17 22.33
C GLU A 707 1.40 34.39 23.65
N ALA A 708 1.86 33.14 23.59
CA ALA A 708 1.97 32.24 24.72
C ALA A 708 3.12 32.64 25.66
N ALA A 709 3.11 32.10 26.88
CA ALA A 709 4.08 32.46 27.92
C ALA A 709 5.53 32.02 27.57
N ASP A 710 5.68 31.01 26.73
CA ASP A 710 6.97 30.54 26.18
C ASP A 710 7.43 31.35 24.95
N GLY A 711 6.63 32.32 24.50
CA GLY A 711 6.91 33.16 23.34
C GLY A 711 6.46 32.56 22.00
N ALA A 712 5.77 31.41 22.01
CA ALA A 712 5.10 30.90 20.82
C ALA A 712 3.92 31.82 20.44
N ILE A 713 3.70 32.05 19.16
CA ILE A 713 2.60 32.86 18.64
C ILE A 713 1.74 32.01 17.72
N LEU A 714 0.45 31.92 18.04
CA LEU A 714 -0.56 31.26 17.22
C LEU A 714 -1.45 32.33 16.58
N MET A 715 -1.69 32.25 15.28
CA MET A 715 -2.62 33.14 14.59
C MET A 715 -3.22 32.50 13.33
N ASN A 716 -4.48 32.84 13.04
CA ASN A 716 -5.15 32.47 11.79
C ASN A 716 -5.13 33.61 10.76
N GLY A 717 -5.51 33.33 9.52
CA GLY A 717 -5.77 34.36 8.53
C GLY A 717 -6.60 33.86 7.34
N ILE A 718 -7.42 34.74 6.78
CA ILE A 718 -8.06 34.59 5.47
C ILE A 718 -7.63 35.71 4.53
N GLY A 719 -7.87 35.52 3.24
CA GLY A 719 -7.82 36.61 2.26
C GLY A 719 -7.52 36.11 0.85
N THR A 720 -7.90 36.89 -0.16
CA THR A 720 -7.64 36.52 -1.56
C THR A 720 -6.15 36.47 -1.90
N ASP A 721 -5.39 37.50 -1.51
CA ASP A 721 -3.93 37.52 -1.62
C ASP A 721 -3.32 38.78 -0.97
N ILE A 722 -2.00 38.81 -0.83
CA ILE A 722 -1.16 40.00 -0.66
C ILE A 722 -0.48 40.25 -2.01
N TRP A 723 -1.14 40.90 -2.99
CA TRP A 723 -0.53 41.07 -4.32
C TRP A 723 -1.00 42.30 -5.10
N ASP A 724 -2.21 42.25 -5.66
CA ASP A 724 -2.83 43.28 -6.53
C ASP A 724 -3.02 44.60 -5.80
N ALA A 725 -3.78 45.56 -6.33
CA ALA A 725 -3.91 46.92 -5.76
C ALA A 725 -4.33 46.99 -4.26
N ALA A 726 -4.87 45.92 -3.68
CA ALA A 726 -5.26 45.83 -2.28
C ALA A 726 -4.95 44.44 -1.69
N ASP A 727 -4.36 44.42 -0.50
CA ASP A 727 -4.02 43.21 0.24
C ASP A 727 -5.20 42.72 1.10
N GLN A 728 -5.33 41.40 1.23
CA GLN A 728 -6.24 40.75 2.18
C GLN A 728 -5.48 39.74 3.05
N PHE A 729 -5.30 40.05 4.34
CA PHE A 729 -4.56 39.22 5.28
C PHE A 729 -4.76 39.66 6.75
N ARG A 730 -4.33 38.80 7.68
CA ARG A 730 -4.19 39.19 9.09
C ARG A 730 -2.77 39.68 9.39
N TYR A 731 -2.66 40.80 10.10
CA TYR A 731 -1.37 41.41 10.45
C TYR A 731 -1.25 41.65 11.96
N ALA A 732 -0.35 40.95 12.65
CA ALA A 732 0.01 41.25 14.03
C ALA A 732 1.26 42.15 14.03
N HIS A 733 1.20 43.38 14.55
CA HIS A 733 2.28 44.34 14.36
C HIS A 733 2.54 45.28 15.55
N LYS A 734 3.72 45.92 15.51
CA LYS A 734 4.18 47.01 16.38
C LYS A 734 4.65 48.20 15.51
N ASN A 735 5.05 49.31 16.13
CA ASN A 735 5.56 50.49 15.42
C ASN A 735 7.08 50.50 15.39
N LEU A 736 7.69 50.73 14.23
CA LEU A 736 9.13 50.98 14.06
C LEU A 736 9.37 52.41 13.58
N SER A 737 10.29 53.13 14.22
CA SER A 737 10.85 54.40 13.70
C SER A 737 12.34 54.24 13.38
N GLY A 738 12.77 54.69 12.20
CA GLY A 738 14.13 54.53 11.72
C GLY A 738 14.46 53.10 11.28
N SER A 739 15.74 52.75 11.36
CA SER A 739 16.25 51.42 11.01
C SER A 739 15.92 50.37 12.07
N GLY A 740 15.71 49.12 11.63
CA GLY A 740 15.41 47.98 12.50
C GLY A 740 15.11 46.73 11.70
N SER A 741 14.89 45.61 12.39
CA SER A 741 14.58 44.31 11.78
C SER A 741 13.53 43.56 12.59
N ILE A 742 12.87 42.61 11.93
CA ILE A 742 12.08 41.56 12.56
C ILE A 742 12.58 40.21 12.08
N THR A 743 12.78 39.31 13.02
CA THR A 743 13.16 37.91 12.82
C THR A 743 12.12 37.02 13.47
N ALA A 744 11.74 35.92 12.81
CA ALA A 744 10.87 34.90 13.40
C ALA A 744 11.23 33.51 12.85
N ARG A 745 11.04 32.47 13.66
CA ARG A 745 10.98 31.09 13.19
C ARG A 745 9.50 30.76 12.95
N VAL A 746 9.16 30.35 11.74
CA VAL A 746 7.84 29.80 11.42
C VAL A 746 7.91 28.33 11.77
N GLU A 747 7.14 27.88 12.76
CA GLU A 747 7.12 26.49 13.22
C GLU A 747 6.11 25.65 12.43
N TYR A 748 4.98 26.24 12.07
CA TYR A 748 3.89 25.57 11.36
C TYR A 748 3.17 26.51 10.41
N LEU A 749 2.70 25.96 9.28
CA LEU A 749 1.82 26.60 8.31
C LEU A 749 0.83 25.59 7.77
N ASP A 750 -0.46 25.87 7.92
CA ASP A 750 -1.52 25.08 7.29
C ASP A 750 -1.71 25.48 5.82
N ALA A 751 -1.23 24.63 4.91
CA ALA A 751 -1.36 24.84 3.47
C ALA A 751 -2.66 24.25 2.86
N SER A 752 -3.58 23.70 3.67
CA SER A 752 -4.79 23.01 3.18
C SER A 752 -5.74 23.92 2.39
N ALA A 753 -5.74 25.22 2.69
CA ALA A 753 -6.59 26.17 1.99
C ALA A 753 -6.13 26.47 0.55
N ASN A 754 -4.81 26.51 0.33
CA ASN A 754 -4.18 26.78 -0.95
C ASN A 754 -2.65 26.60 -0.86
N SER A 755 -1.97 26.18 -1.93
CA SER A 755 -0.50 26.19 -1.96
C SER A 755 0.10 27.60 -1.88
N TRP A 756 -0.61 28.64 -2.34
CA TRP A 756 -0.14 30.03 -2.30
C TRP A 756 -0.44 30.77 -0.99
N VAL A 757 -0.77 30.05 0.08
CA VAL A 757 -0.78 30.60 1.46
C VAL A 757 0.52 31.36 1.70
N LYS A 758 0.48 32.42 2.51
CA LYS A 758 1.69 33.19 2.83
C LYS A 758 1.77 33.46 4.32
N VAL A 759 2.93 33.16 4.89
CA VAL A 759 3.27 33.36 6.31
C VAL A 759 4.64 33.98 6.44
N GLY A 760 4.86 34.92 7.35
CA GLY A 760 6.21 35.41 7.64
C GLY A 760 6.23 36.79 8.27
N VAL A 761 7.28 37.55 7.97
CA VAL A 761 7.56 38.84 8.61
C VAL A 761 7.54 40.00 7.61
N MET A 762 6.85 41.09 7.97
CA MET A 762 6.56 42.21 7.10
C MET A 762 6.95 43.55 7.74
N ILE A 763 7.40 44.50 6.90
CA ILE A 763 7.46 45.94 7.21
C ILE A 763 6.54 46.67 6.22
N ARG A 764 5.59 47.46 6.74
CA ARG A 764 4.51 48.09 5.98
C ARG A 764 4.29 49.54 6.40
N GLN A 765 3.98 50.43 5.45
CA GLN A 765 3.83 51.87 5.73
C GLN A 765 2.71 52.19 6.73
N ASN A 766 1.56 51.52 6.61
CA ASN A 766 0.38 51.70 7.47
C ASN A 766 -0.61 50.52 7.27
N ALA A 767 -1.75 50.55 7.95
CA ALA A 767 -2.77 49.50 7.90
C ALA A 767 -3.72 49.58 6.68
N GLU A 768 -3.48 50.48 5.73
CA GLU A 768 -4.31 50.55 4.51
C GLU A 768 -4.05 49.35 3.60
N ALA A 769 -5.07 48.81 2.93
CA ALA A 769 -4.95 47.62 2.09
C ALA A 769 -3.98 47.78 0.91
N GLY A 770 -3.81 49.00 0.38
CA GLY A 770 -2.88 49.27 -0.72
C GLY A 770 -1.50 49.79 -0.29
N ALA A 771 -1.12 49.70 0.99
CA ALA A 771 0.11 50.32 1.49
C ALA A 771 1.39 49.67 0.96
N VAL A 772 2.40 50.50 0.69
CA VAL A 772 3.76 50.03 0.35
C VAL A 772 4.31 49.15 1.47
N ASN A 773 4.91 48.03 1.09
CA ASN A 773 5.34 46.99 2.01
C ASN A 773 6.50 46.17 1.45
N VAL A 774 7.16 45.47 2.37
CA VAL A 774 8.15 44.44 2.10
C VAL A 774 7.86 43.26 3.01
N PHE A 775 7.82 42.07 2.43
CA PHE A 775 7.40 40.85 3.09
C PHE A 775 8.36 39.72 2.75
N MET A 776 8.98 39.13 3.78
CA MET A 776 9.69 37.86 3.63
C MET A 776 8.71 36.75 4.04
N ALA A 777 8.18 36.07 3.03
CA ALA A 777 7.14 35.06 3.20
C ALA A 777 7.67 33.65 2.92
N LEU A 778 7.15 32.68 3.65
CA LEU A 778 7.09 31.27 3.25
C LEU A 778 5.71 30.99 2.64
N THR A 779 5.67 30.08 1.68
CA THR A 779 4.47 29.63 0.97
C THR A 779 4.33 28.10 1.03
N GLY A 780 3.11 27.57 0.96
CA GLY A 780 2.86 26.12 0.97
C GLY A 780 3.15 25.43 -0.38
N GLY A 781 3.33 24.10 -0.35
CA GLY A 781 3.44 23.25 -1.56
C GLY A 781 4.37 23.78 -2.67
N ASP A 782 3.87 23.79 -3.91
CA ASP A 782 4.56 24.28 -5.12
C ASP A 782 4.72 25.81 -5.22
N GLY A 783 4.30 26.58 -4.20
CA GLY A 783 4.23 28.05 -4.21
C GLY A 783 5.57 28.81 -4.26
N GLY A 784 6.69 28.10 -4.43
CA GLY A 784 8.03 28.69 -4.54
C GLY A 784 8.83 28.79 -3.24
N GLY A 785 8.40 28.09 -2.17
CA GLY A 785 9.12 27.96 -0.90
C GLY A 785 9.18 29.26 -0.10
N ALA A 786 10.15 30.12 -0.39
CA ALA A 786 10.29 31.44 0.26
C ALA A 786 10.41 32.57 -0.76
N THR A 787 9.70 33.66 -0.54
CA THR A 787 9.68 34.82 -1.43
C THR A 787 9.96 36.13 -0.71
N PHE A 788 10.85 36.93 -1.30
CA PHE A 788 11.00 38.33 -0.92
C PHE A 788 10.08 39.19 -1.79
N GLN A 789 8.92 39.51 -1.24
CA GLN A 789 7.85 40.24 -1.90
C GLN A 789 7.86 41.71 -1.52
N GLN A 790 7.52 42.57 -2.48
CA GLN A 790 7.54 44.03 -2.30
C GLN A 790 6.41 44.72 -3.08
N ARG A 791 5.83 45.74 -2.44
CA ARG A 791 4.94 46.72 -3.08
C ARG A 791 5.61 48.09 -3.09
N MET A 792 6.02 48.52 -4.28
CA MET A 792 6.83 49.74 -4.44
C MET A 792 6.03 51.05 -4.46
N THR A 793 4.76 50.98 -4.83
CA THR A 793 3.87 52.16 -4.91
C THR A 793 2.53 51.85 -4.26
N ALA A 794 1.96 52.84 -3.56
CA ALA A 794 0.67 52.66 -2.91
C ALA A 794 -0.41 52.37 -3.97
N GLY A 795 -1.16 51.28 -3.78
CA GLY A 795 -2.20 50.80 -4.69
C GLY A 795 -1.70 50.19 -6.01
N GLY A 796 -0.38 50.05 -6.24
CA GLY A 796 0.17 49.36 -7.42
C GLY A 796 0.50 47.91 -7.11
N ALA A 797 0.45 46.98 -8.07
CA ALA A 797 0.70 45.55 -7.84
C ALA A 797 2.07 45.23 -7.19
N SER A 798 2.10 44.16 -6.40
CA SER A 798 3.32 43.63 -5.79
C SER A 798 4.19 42.92 -6.82
N VAL A 799 5.48 42.81 -6.52
CA VAL A 799 6.43 41.97 -7.25
C VAL A 799 7.19 41.10 -6.25
N SER A 800 7.60 39.92 -6.69
CA SER A 800 8.33 38.96 -5.87
C SER A 800 9.64 38.55 -6.51
N GLN A 801 10.64 38.34 -5.67
CA GLN A 801 11.91 37.73 -6.06
C GLN A 801 11.95 36.32 -5.46
N HIS A 802 11.76 35.33 -6.34
CA HIS A 802 11.78 33.90 -6.01
C HIS A 802 13.12 33.29 -6.43
N THR A 803 13.62 32.32 -5.66
CA THR A 803 14.75 31.48 -6.05
C THR A 803 14.33 30.01 -5.97
N TYR A 804 13.75 29.49 -7.06
CA TYR A 804 13.39 28.07 -7.20
C TYR A 804 14.59 27.10 -7.11
N ALA A 805 15.81 27.62 -7.22
CA ALA A 805 17.04 26.82 -7.21
C ALA A 805 17.34 26.14 -5.86
N ASP A 806 16.70 26.57 -4.77
CA ASP A 806 16.96 26.06 -3.41
C ASP A 806 15.95 24.98 -2.96
N GLY A 807 15.00 24.59 -3.81
CA GLY A 807 13.91 23.66 -3.46
C GLY A 807 12.81 24.28 -2.57
N PRO A 808 11.77 23.51 -2.19
CA PRO A 808 10.73 23.98 -1.28
C PRO A 808 11.30 24.19 0.12
N LEU A 809 11.00 25.35 0.73
CA LEU A 809 11.33 25.66 2.11
C LEU A 809 10.08 25.47 2.98
N ALA A 810 10.04 24.38 3.75
CA ALA A 810 8.95 24.06 4.66
C ALA A 810 9.27 24.48 6.11
N PRO A 811 8.27 24.90 6.91
CA PRO A 811 8.43 24.99 8.35
C PRO A 811 8.91 23.65 8.96
N PRO A 812 9.74 23.67 10.02
CA PRO A 812 10.19 24.87 10.73
C PRO A 812 11.32 25.61 10.01
N TYR A 813 11.17 26.92 9.76
CA TYR A 813 12.17 27.72 9.04
C TYR A 813 12.22 29.19 9.50
N TRP A 814 13.39 29.81 9.44
CA TRP A 814 13.57 31.20 9.87
C TRP A 814 13.40 32.19 8.73
N VAL A 815 12.76 33.33 9.03
CA VAL A 815 12.58 34.47 8.13
C VAL A 815 12.97 35.78 8.81
N ARG A 816 13.49 36.73 8.04
CA ARG A 816 13.85 38.08 8.52
C ARG A 816 13.65 39.15 7.45
N VAL A 817 13.13 40.31 7.86
CA VAL A 817 13.20 41.55 7.07
C VAL A 817 13.99 42.59 7.86
N THR A 818 14.92 43.27 7.17
CA THR A 818 15.77 44.33 7.74
C THR A 818 15.56 45.63 6.96
N ARG A 819 15.37 46.73 7.69
CA ARG A 819 15.29 48.10 7.17
C ARG A 819 16.47 48.94 7.67
N GLU A 820 17.20 49.54 6.75
CA GLU A 820 18.31 50.48 7.00
C GLU A 820 18.04 51.80 6.26
N GLY A 821 17.43 52.77 6.94
CA GLY A 821 16.92 53.98 6.29
C GLY A 821 15.81 53.65 5.28
N ASN A 822 16.10 53.84 3.98
CA ASN A 822 15.21 53.46 2.88
C ASN A 822 15.61 52.15 2.20
N THR A 823 16.63 51.45 2.71
CA THR A 823 17.12 50.18 2.17
C THR A 823 16.44 49.03 2.88
N LEU A 824 15.85 48.06 2.15
CA LEU A 824 15.23 46.87 2.73
C LEU A 824 15.78 45.57 2.12
N MET A 825 15.90 44.55 2.96
CA MET A 825 16.47 43.24 2.61
C MET A 825 15.68 42.12 3.30
N GLY A 826 15.42 41.02 2.59
CA GLY A 826 14.81 39.80 3.09
C GLY A 826 15.83 38.68 3.26
N TYR A 827 15.68 37.86 4.29
CA TYR A 827 16.56 36.73 4.56
C TYR A 827 15.79 35.52 5.05
N THR A 828 16.34 34.34 4.79
CA THR A 828 15.87 33.08 5.38
C THR A 828 17.04 32.29 5.98
N SER A 829 16.76 31.39 6.92
CA SER A 829 17.79 30.56 7.55
C SER A 829 17.20 29.21 8.02
N PRO A 830 17.94 28.09 7.87
CA PRO A 830 17.51 26.80 8.41
C PRO A 830 17.72 26.69 9.93
N ASP A 831 18.69 27.42 10.49
CA ASP A 831 19.17 27.25 11.87
C ASP A 831 19.06 28.54 12.73
N GLY A 832 18.75 29.68 12.13
CA GLY A 832 18.70 30.98 12.79
C GLY A 832 20.06 31.67 12.91
N GLU A 833 21.14 31.02 12.48
CA GLU A 833 22.52 31.51 12.55
C GLU A 833 23.06 31.84 11.16
N ASN A 834 22.88 30.93 10.20
CA ASN A 834 23.34 31.06 8.82
C ASN A 834 22.23 31.66 7.95
N TRP A 835 22.36 32.95 7.65
CA TRP A 835 21.34 33.71 6.93
C TRP A 835 21.66 33.86 5.45
N THR A 836 20.73 33.43 4.60
CA THR A 836 20.80 33.65 3.15
C THR A 836 19.86 34.78 2.76
N GLN A 837 20.39 35.79 2.07
CA GLN A 837 19.57 36.87 1.53
C GLN A 837 18.69 36.33 0.38
N ARG A 838 17.42 36.71 0.37
CA ARG A 838 16.46 36.40 -0.70
C ARG A 838 16.20 37.66 -1.52
N GLY A 839 16.38 37.53 -2.82
CA GLY A 839 16.26 38.65 -3.74
C GLY A 839 17.34 39.72 -3.58
N ASP A 840 17.19 40.77 -4.39
CA ASP A 840 18.07 41.93 -4.37
C ASP A 840 17.72 42.85 -3.20
N THR A 841 18.70 43.64 -2.78
CA THR A 841 18.46 44.77 -1.88
C THR A 841 17.61 45.83 -2.58
N ILE A 842 16.55 46.30 -1.92
CA ILE A 842 15.62 47.26 -2.52
C ILE A 842 15.74 48.63 -1.84
N THR A 843 15.44 49.70 -2.59
CA THR A 843 15.32 51.06 -2.04
C THR A 843 13.87 51.53 -2.11
N LEU A 844 13.22 51.67 -0.96
CA LEU A 844 11.82 52.08 -0.83
C LEU A 844 11.69 53.11 0.29
N ALA A 845 11.25 54.32 -0.08
CA ALA A 845 11.03 55.39 0.89
C ALA A 845 9.76 55.14 1.70
N MET A 846 9.88 55.10 3.02
CA MET A 846 8.75 54.97 3.94
C MET A 846 8.84 56.04 5.03
N ALA A 847 7.71 56.68 5.35
CA ALA A 847 7.63 57.68 6.41
C ALA A 847 7.49 57.01 7.78
N ASP A 848 8.25 57.49 8.77
CA ASP A 848 8.17 56.98 10.14
C ASP A 848 6.94 57.54 10.89
N PRO A 849 6.33 56.75 11.80
CA PRO A 849 6.61 55.34 12.05
C PRO A 849 6.00 54.43 10.98
N VAL A 850 6.67 53.31 10.69
CA VAL A 850 6.13 52.19 9.91
C VAL A 850 5.64 51.08 10.84
N LEU A 851 4.85 50.16 10.30
CA LEU A 851 4.41 48.96 11.01
C LEU A 851 5.40 47.82 10.73
N ILE A 852 5.76 47.06 11.77
CA ILE A 852 6.63 45.89 11.69
C ILE A 852 5.98 44.70 12.41
N GLY A 853 5.87 43.53 11.77
CA GLY A 853 5.04 42.46 12.31
C GLY A 853 4.98 41.15 11.52
N LEU A 854 4.09 40.27 11.96
CA LEU A 854 3.80 38.95 11.40
C LEU A 854 2.56 39.02 10.50
N ALA A 855 2.63 38.40 9.32
CA ALA A 855 1.55 38.42 8.32
C ALA A 855 1.14 37.00 7.93
N VAL A 856 -0.17 36.76 7.82
CA VAL A 856 -0.75 35.46 7.43
C VAL A 856 -1.93 35.66 6.46
N THR A 857 -1.93 34.97 5.33
CA THR A 857 -3.07 34.88 4.39
C THR A 857 -3.22 33.46 3.86
N SER A 858 -4.47 33.03 3.69
CA SER A 858 -4.81 31.69 3.17
C SER A 858 -4.82 31.61 1.64
N HIS A 859 -4.75 32.76 0.96
CA HIS A 859 -5.00 32.84 -0.48
C HIS A 859 -6.39 32.29 -0.88
N ASN A 860 -7.32 32.27 0.08
CA ASN A 860 -8.70 31.85 -0.05
C ASN A 860 -9.58 32.67 0.90
N ALA A 861 -10.42 33.55 0.37
CA ALA A 861 -11.28 34.40 1.21
C ALA A 861 -12.35 33.62 2.01
N ASN A 862 -12.59 32.34 1.70
CA ASN A 862 -13.64 31.54 2.32
C ASN A 862 -13.10 30.46 3.27
N GLN A 863 -11.78 30.29 3.37
CA GLN A 863 -11.15 29.26 4.19
C GLN A 863 -9.94 29.85 4.90
N ALA A 864 -9.90 29.68 6.22
CA ALA A 864 -8.78 30.15 7.04
C ALA A 864 -7.57 29.22 6.91
N THR A 865 -6.39 29.81 6.98
CA THR A 865 -5.14 29.12 7.29
C THR A 865 -4.72 29.44 8.73
N SER A 866 -3.75 28.69 9.25
CA SER A 866 -3.15 28.87 10.56
C SER A 866 -1.63 28.89 10.46
N ALA A 867 -1.00 29.63 11.37
CA ALA A 867 0.45 29.70 11.49
C ALA A 867 0.88 29.69 12.96
N GLU A 868 2.02 29.03 13.21
CA GLU A 868 2.73 29.11 14.48
C GLU A 868 4.11 29.74 14.27
N PHE A 869 4.46 30.70 15.11
CA PHE A 869 5.77 31.33 15.14
C PHE A 869 6.43 31.14 16.51
N SER A 870 7.75 31.07 16.52
CA SER A 870 8.56 31.13 17.73
C SER A 870 9.74 32.10 17.53
N ASN A 871 10.43 32.41 18.64
CA ASN A 871 11.64 33.22 18.64
C ASN A 871 11.51 34.58 17.91
N VAL A 872 10.34 35.23 18.03
CA VAL A 872 10.10 36.52 17.39
C VAL A 872 10.94 37.61 18.06
N ALA A 873 11.85 38.21 17.30
CA ALA A 873 12.80 39.20 17.80
C ALA A 873 12.82 40.46 16.94
N PHE A 874 13.04 41.61 17.59
CA PHE A 874 13.10 42.92 16.96
C PHE A 874 14.45 43.60 17.23
N THR A 875 14.91 44.41 16.27
CA THR A 875 16.00 45.37 16.48
C THR A 875 15.56 46.79 16.12
N GLY A 876 16.27 47.81 16.61
CA GLY A 876 15.94 49.21 16.37
C GLY A 876 14.90 49.77 17.35
N ASN A 877 14.27 50.89 17.00
CA ASN A 877 13.31 51.58 17.85
C ASN A 877 11.88 51.06 17.61
N VAL A 878 11.62 49.81 18.03
CA VAL A 878 10.29 49.17 17.99
C VAL A 878 9.55 49.45 19.29
N THR A 879 8.33 49.99 19.20
CA THR A 879 7.53 50.44 20.35
C THR A 879 6.07 50.00 20.23
N GLY A 880 5.38 49.96 21.37
CA GLY A 880 3.97 49.57 21.49
C GLY A 880 3.77 48.07 21.75
N ASN A 881 2.55 47.74 22.20
CA ASN A 881 2.10 46.34 22.31
C ASN A 881 1.68 45.83 20.93
N TRP A 882 1.56 44.51 20.78
CA TRP A 882 0.98 43.91 19.57
C TRP A 882 -0.39 44.51 19.26
N GLN A 883 -0.61 44.86 18.00
CA GLN A 883 -1.89 45.30 17.45
C GLN A 883 -2.28 44.33 16.34
N ILE A 884 -3.55 43.95 16.28
CA ILE A 884 -4.07 43.01 15.28
C ILE A 884 -4.85 43.80 14.23
N GLY A 885 -4.31 43.82 13.01
CA GLY A 885 -4.90 44.43 11.84
C GLY A 885 -5.62 43.40 10.99
N GLU A 886 -6.86 43.72 10.62
CA GLU A 886 -7.65 43.01 9.61
C GLU A 886 -7.53 43.80 8.30
N ILE A 887 -6.57 43.40 7.46
CA ILE A 887 -6.26 44.16 6.25
C ILE A 887 -7.16 43.67 5.13
N GLY A 888 -7.98 44.55 4.56
CA GLY A 888 -8.78 44.32 3.34
C GLY A 888 -9.93 43.31 3.44
N ALA A 889 -10.00 42.51 4.52
CA ALA A 889 -11.06 41.54 4.77
C ALA A 889 -11.27 41.35 6.28
N THR A 890 -12.52 41.11 6.69
CA THR A 890 -12.86 40.72 8.07
C THR A 890 -12.29 39.34 8.37
N GLN A 891 -11.62 39.19 9.51
CA GLN A 891 -10.87 37.97 9.81
C GLN A 891 -11.56 37.08 10.87
N PRO A 892 -11.41 35.74 10.84
CA PRO A 892 -12.10 34.83 11.76
C PRO A 892 -11.54 34.87 13.19
N ALA A 893 -12.39 34.80 14.21
CA ALA A 893 -11.92 34.86 15.60
C ALA A 893 -11.06 33.65 16.03
N GLY A 894 -11.35 32.46 15.50
CA GLY A 894 -10.72 31.21 15.93
C GLY A 894 -11.10 30.79 17.35
N ASN A 895 -10.34 29.87 17.93
CA ASN A 895 -10.62 29.38 19.29
C ASN A 895 -10.15 30.35 20.38
N ALA A 896 -10.95 30.51 21.42
CA ALA A 896 -10.46 31.08 22.67
C ALA A 896 -9.64 30.03 23.42
N VAL A 897 -8.35 30.30 23.64
CA VAL A 897 -7.43 29.35 24.28
C VAL A 897 -7.86 29.01 25.71
N SER A 898 -7.88 27.72 26.03
CA SER A 898 -8.24 27.18 27.35
C SER A 898 -7.55 25.82 27.57
N PRO A 899 -7.27 25.42 28.83
CA PRO A 899 -6.68 24.10 29.10
C PRO A 899 -7.57 22.96 28.60
N LEU A 900 -6.98 21.92 28.05
CA LEU A 900 -7.64 20.66 27.71
C LEU A 900 -7.31 19.62 28.80
N TYR A 901 -8.24 18.76 29.17
CA TYR A 901 -8.00 17.66 30.11
C TYR A 901 -8.73 16.37 29.71
N VAL A 902 -8.20 15.25 30.21
CA VAL A 902 -8.85 13.94 30.20
C VAL A 902 -9.16 13.54 31.65
N MET A 903 -10.32 12.96 31.87
CA MET A 903 -10.71 12.36 33.15
C MET A 903 -11.03 10.89 32.95
N LEU A 904 -10.51 10.04 33.82
CA LEU A 904 -10.88 8.62 33.90
C LEU A 904 -11.60 8.34 35.21
N LYS A 905 -12.59 7.45 35.14
CA LYS A 905 -13.32 6.91 36.28
C LYS A 905 -13.32 5.40 36.22
N ASP A 906 -13.00 4.74 37.33
CA ASP A 906 -13.11 3.27 37.43
C ASP A 906 -14.50 2.81 37.89
N ALA A 907 -14.74 1.50 37.79
CA ALA A 907 -15.99 0.86 38.22
C ALA A 907 -16.28 0.98 39.73
N ALA A 908 -15.31 1.42 40.56
CA ALA A 908 -15.52 1.73 41.97
C ALA A 908 -15.89 3.20 42.21
N GLY A 909 -15.88 4.03 41.16
CA GLY A 909 -16.20 5.46 41.22
C GLY A 909 -15.01 6.36 41.52
N GLN A 910 -13.78 5.84 41.56
CA GLN A 910 -12.59 6.65 41.75
C GLN A 910 -12.28 7.40 40.45
N THR A 911 -11.90 8.68 40.56
CA THR A 911 -11.62 9.55 39.41
C THR A 911 -10.22 10.16 39.49
N ALA A 912 -9.63 10.41 38.33
CA ALA A 912 -8.41 11.21 38.17
C ALA A 912 -8.51 12.07 36.91
N VAL A 913 -7.94 13.27 36.96
CA VAL A 913 -7.96 14.27 35.88
C VAL A 913 -6.53 14.63 35.52
N VAL A 914 -6.19 14.54 34.23
CA VAL A 914 -4.89 14.94 33.69
C VAL A 914 -5.09 16.07 32.69
N THR A 915 -4.37 17.17 32.87
CA THR A 915 -4.42 18.35 32.00
C THR A 915 -3.30 18.31 30.98
N HIS A 916 -3.59 18.68 29.74
CA HIS A 916 -2.62 18.75 28.66
C HIS A 916 -1.49 19.73 29.05
N PRO A 917 -0.21 19.36 28.89
CA PRO A 917 0.91 20.19 29.33
C PRO A 917 1.02 21.51 28.55
N ASN A 918 0.68 21.50 27.26
CA ASN A 918 0.52 22.71 26.47
C ASN A 918 -0.87 23.32 26.68
N GLY A 919 -0.94 24.44 27.40
CA GLY A 919 -2.20 25.17 27.66
C GLY A 919 -2.83 25.83 26.42
N ASN A 920 -2.13 25.85 25.28
CA ASN A 920 -2.60 26.42 24.03
C ASN A 920 -3.08 25.36 23.02
N ILE A 921 -3.15 24.08 23.41
CA ILE A 921 -3.42 22.97 22.48
C ILE A 921 -4.74 23.12 21.71
N VAL A 922 -5.78 23.67 22.34
CA VAL A 922 -7.07 23.92 21.66
C VAL A 922 -6.96 24.98 20.56
N GLY A 923 -5.89 25.78 20.54
CA GLY A 923 -5.59 26.76 19.49
C GLY A 923 -4.55 26.28 18.49
N ARG A 924 -4.01 25.06 18.61
CA ARG A 924 -3.07 24.51 17.64
C ARG A 924 -3.81 23.74 16.57
N SER A 925 -3.67 24.20 15.34
CA SER A 925 -4.22 23.52 14.17
C SER A 925 -3.32 22.35 13.74
N GLY A 926 -3.88 21.46 12.90
CA GLY A 926 -3.26 20.16 12.61
C GLY A 926 -3.45 19.16 13.75
N TRP A 927 -3.23 17.88 13.45
CA TRP A 927 -3.34 16.81 14.44
C TRP A 927 -2.13 16.80 15.35
N ASN A 928 -2.38 16.93 16.65
CA ASN A 928 -1.37 16.87 17.70
C ASN A 928 -1.62 15.61 18.53
N GLU A 929 -0.61 14.76 18.65
CA GLU A 929 -0.66 13.59 19.52
C GLU A 929 -0.48 14.00 20.98
N TRP A 930 -1.34 13.48 21.84
CA TRP A 930 -1.18 13.59 23.29
C TRP A 930 -1.02 12.20 23.91
N GLN A 931 0.21 11.90 24.32
CA GLN A 931 0.53 10.73 25.13
C GLN A 931 0.47 11.10 26.61
N ILE A 932 -0.30 10.32 27.38
CA ILE A 932 -0.52 10.48 28.81
C ILE A 932 0.02 9.24 29.51
N PRO A 933 1.07 9.35 30.35
CA PRO A 933 1.50 8.26 31.20
C PRO A 933 0.35 7.78 32.07
N MET A 934 0.05 6.49 32.06
CA MET A 934 -1.02 5.90 32.86
C MET A 934 -0.83 6.15 34.36
N SER A 935 0.41 6.34 34.82
CA SER A 935 0.74 6.73 36.19
C SER A 935 0.13 8.05 36.64
N ASP A 936 -0.21 8.94 35.71
CA ASP A 936 -0.78 10.26 36.02
C ASP A 936 -2.24 10.17 36.47
N PHE A 937 -2.94 9.06 36.15
CA PHE A 937 -4.29 8.78 36.64
C PHE A 937 -4.31 8.17 38.05
N ALA A 938 -3.57 8.80 38.97
CA ALA A 938 -3.35 8.28 40.32
C ALA A 938 -4.67 7.97 41.06
N GLY A 939 -4.78 6.73 41.55
CA GLY A 939 -5.93 6.24 42.30
C GLY A 939 -6.98 5.51 41.48
N VAL A 940 -7.06 5.73 40.16
CA VAL A 940 -7.98 5.01 39.27
C VAL A 940 -7.45 3.60 39.00
N ASN A 941 -8.31 2.58 39.11
CA ASN A 941 -7.95 1.23 38.70
C ASN A 941 -8.12 1.06 37.18
N LEU A 942 -7.02 1.15 36.44
CA LEU A 942 -6.98 1.07 34.98
C LEU A 942 -7.30 -0.32 34.40
N SER A 943 -7.39 -1.36 35.22
CA SER A 943 -7.90 -2.66 34.79
C SER A 943 -9.44 -2.72 34.72
N ARG A 944 -10.13 -1.65 35.14
CA ARG A 944 -11.60 -1.59 35.27
C ARG A 944 -12.14 -0.18 34.97
N VAL A 945 -11.67 0.46 33.90
CA VAL A 945 -12.12 1.80 33.50
C VAL A 945 -13.58 1.76 33.05
N ASP A 946 -14.41 2.58 33.67
CA ASP A 946 -15.86 2.65 33.50
C ASP A 946 -16.29 3.85 32.65
N THR A 947 -15.66 5.00 32.85
CA THR A 947 -15.98 6.24 32.14
C THR A 947 -14.71 6.97 31.74
N MET A 948 -14.71 7.53 30.54
CA MET A 948 -13.72 8.51 30.08
C MET A 948 -14.43 9.83 29.79
N ALA A 949 -13.80 10.95 30.12
CA ALA A 949 -14.26 12.28 29.72
C ALA A 949 -13.13 13.12 29.14
N ILE A 950 -13.48 13.98 28.19
CA ILE A 950 -12.61 14.97 27.56
C ILE A 950 -13.23 16.33 27.82
N GLY A 951 -12.46 17.28 28.35
CA GLY A 951 -12.99 18.59 28.69
C GLY A 951 -12.04 19.75 28.44
N VAL A 952 -12.64 20.90 28.18
CA VAL A 952 -11.97 22.18 27.96
C VAL A 952 -12.31 23.13 29.10
N GLY A 953 -11.30 23.72 29.72
CA GLY A 953 -11.38 24.51 30.94
C GLY A 953 -10.77 23.77 32.14
N SER A 954 -11.32 24.00 33.34
CA SER A 954 -10.87 23.29 34.54
C SER A 954 -12.07 22.80 35.34
N ARG A 955 -12.14 21.48 35.56
CA ARG A 955 -13.17 20.86 36.40
C ARG A 955 -12.98 21.16 37.89
N THR A 956 -11.74 21.27 38.33
CA THR A 956 -11.38 21.43 39.75
C THR A 956 -11.25 22.90 40.17
N SER A 957 -11.08 23.82 39.21
CA SER A 957 -11.02 25.27 39.45
C SER A 957 -11.62 26.04 38.27
N PRO A 958 -12.94 25.96 38.03
CA PRO A 958 -13.57 26.56 36.85
C PRO A 958 -13.47 28.09 36.87
N THR A 959 -13.09 28.67 35.73
CA THR A 959 -12.98 30.12 35.54
C THR A 959 -13.58 30.50 34.20
N ALA A 960 -14.31 31.62 34.15
CA ALA A 960 -14.89 32.12 32.90
C ALA A 960 -13.82 32.22 31.79
N GLY A 961 -14.13 31.63 30.64
CA GLY A 961 -13.29 31.57 29.46
C GLY A 961 -14.03 32.01 28.21
N GLY A 962 -13.59 31.53 27.05
CA GLY A 962 -14.28 31.72 25.78
C GLY A 962 -14.82 30.43 25.20
N ALA A 963 -15.12 30.46 23.91
CA ALA A 963 -15.66 29.34 23.15
C ALA A 963 -14.75 28.96 21.97
N GLY A 964 -14.97 27.77 21.42
CA GLY A 964 -14.24 27.26 20.26
C GLY A 964 -14.65 25.82 19.92
N THR A 965 -13.95 25.23 18.96
CA THR A 965 -14.14 23.83 18.55
C THR A 965 -12.81 23.11 18.46
N ILE A 966 -12.73 21.92 19.05
CA ILE A 966 -11.62 20.99 18.81
C ILE A 966 -12.16 19.74 18.12
N TYR A 967 -11.27 19.04 17.43
CA TYR A 967 -11.50 17.73 16.86
C TYR A 967 -10.68 16.71 17.64
N VAL A 968 -11.27 15.56 17.93
CA VAL A 968 -10.61 14.45 18.63
C VAL A 968 -10.70 13.22 17.76
N ASP A 969 -9.59 12.50 17.67
CA ASP A 969 -9.51 11.26 16.90
C ASP A 969 -8.57 10.25 17.57
N ASP A 970 -8.71 8.98 17.18
CA ASP A 970 -7.83 7.85 17.52
C ASP A 970 -7.36 7.80 18.98
N ILE A 971 -8.32 7.55 19.88
CA ILE A 971 -8.04 7.30 21.29
C ILE A 971 -7.62 5.84 21.43
N GLY A 972 -6.45 5.60 22.05
CA GLY A 972 -5.93 4.26 22.26
C GLY A 972 -5.12 4.11 23.54
N PHE A 973 -4.85 2.88 23.94
CA PHE A 973 -3.95 2.57 25.05
C PHE A 973 -2.91 1.55 24.62
N GLY A 974 -1.72 1.64 25.21
CA GLY A 974 -0.63 0.73 24.87
C GLY A 974 0.69 1.23 25.40
N LYS A 975 1.76 0.99 24.64
CA LYS A 975 3.13 1.34 24.99
C LYS A 975 3.82 1.86 23.73
N PRO A 976 4.34 3.10 23.74
CA PRO A 976 5.10 3.63 22.63
C PRO A 976 6.28 2.71 22.29
N ALA A 977 6.64 2.61 21.02
CA ALA A 977 7.86 1.95 20.61
C ALA A 977 9.08 2.64 21.26
N ALA A 978 10.11 1.87 21.61
CA ALA A 978 11.35 2.46 22.11
C ALA A 978 12.04 3.21 20.95
N GLU A 979 12.27 4.52 21.12
CA GLU A 979 13.03 5.36 20.18
C GLU A 979 14.49 4.93 20.01
#